data_AF-T0QM81-F1
#
_entry.id   AF-T0QM81-F1
#
_cell.length_a   1.000
_cell.length_b   1.000
_cell.length_c   1.000
_cell.angle_alpha   90.00
_cell.angle_beta   90.00
_cell.angle_gamma   90.00
#
_symmetry.space_group_name_H-M   'P 1'
#
loop_
_entity.id
_entity.type
_entity.pdbx_description
1 polymer ?
#
loop_
_entity_poly.entity_id
_entity_poly.type
_entity_poly.pdbx_seq_one_letter_code
_entity_poly.pdbx_strand_id
1 'polypeptide(L)'
;MQPGHWKRQQQREYAQALDDQIRARGAPRATVLSPTKRDPLHVKLPHLPLVTASGLPSPTTKLDEHAWCAQLQSDLRQQMAVLADDFQLKHALVLERVSALERRVASDPGRNDGDDHMAVALQTRTHVTTLLQRLHERMATIESKLPTRGQTADDVERWAADVEHRLLTTLRDTLQCRDRLQDEHRETNVVLGQLTTESLARVYEVSQSRIQALESQLLTDRRERSTFEEACHMQWQQLHMAVELIKSQCDACEKTEHLRTAKWMDAQAVRAANEWRQCHAHIAQVSESVDVHVQALQAQWREQASRTEVVLANLEKVVAAEIQKRSRDMAELQASRQASLEKLHAQWTAEAATRWQPYVSAISSLETQIKALDAAHFRAASLDGRLADQQQAFVLAQQDALSRLQMSLEARLWQVEALAKASSRETQQLQVQLRGVFDITGPAAEVGMFGYANPQQLTTGLHMRLRARAFVFEEEDGPAFAFVSVDTGCITESVSRAVAPRLDAHATIPKGIFSTANVLLSATHTHCAPGGLSEFLIYSMHPPLKGFDKQNFECIVGGIVEAIARAYANRQPGVLRVAKGTCLGASVNRSIDAYNANPAAERALYEHDTDKEMVLWRLDGLDGFPIGMINWFAVHPTSMGSWFTLITGDNKGYAAHAFEREHGNNHLLDRPRSFVAAFAQSNEGDVSPNICGPRHCGNQTQDFSRMVQVAEAQLATARRLYVEAASSPAIAGSIKCVHQYVDYNAIPLSAKWHQYKECAPTTSPGCIGVSMLSGTTFDGRGIAMIPEGLTWSSDKHWLTLVPQTQAEQKEKVIAFPTASYGLSPSVLPLQLVSIGDALALAAVPFELTTMAGRRLRATLRDALPGHDVVVAGLANDYCGYMTTREEYAVQRYEGASTHFGPNQLVATQQQFEVLAGALLQRKAPPTCPAPAHGFVTTTHWHTPVVQDSVPTGCSFGDLVSDVLDSVYYPGDTVRATFHAGHPKNNLRTQSTFLEVHRWRDDLGVWILVADDSSADTFFRWARVGVSTSHATIEWVVPPGTPPGTYRLKHHGDCKPSWSQKAILSYEGFSSPFGVQLRPTTPLLVVAPATKEAAISTPKTTRLIGGVASPTAATSSIIGSPMLLKKRRTTILLESDITRRNTSM
;
A
#
# COMPACT_ATOMS: atom_id res chain seq x y z
N MET A 1 -15.67 21.87 -34.14
CA MET A 1 -17.14 21.94 -34.33
C MET A 1 -17.80 20.96 -33.36
N GLN A 2 -19.06 21.18 -32.94
CA GLN A 2 -19.64 20.51 -31.77
C GLN A 2 -20.51 19.27 -32.08
N PRO A 3 -20.35 18.14 -31.37
CA PRO A 3 -21.24 16.98 -31.45
C PRO A 3 -22.48 17.13 -30.53
N GLY A 4 -23.27 18.19 -30.71
CA GLY A 4 -24.47 18.47 -29.90
C GLY A 4 -25.81 17.99 -30.49
N HIS A 5 -25.82 17.50 -31.73
CA HIS A 5 -27.04 17.45 -32.55
C HIS A 5 -27.81 16.12 -32.55
N TRP A 6 -27.16 14.97 -32.42
CA TRP A 6 -27.79 13.67 -32.73
C TRP A 6 -28.99 13.33 -31.81
N LYS A 7 -28.88 13.56 -30.49
CA LYS A 7 -29.94 13.20 -29.52
C LYS A 7 -31.21 14.05 -29.61
N ARG A 8 -31.20 15.21 -30.28
CA ARG A 8 -32.37 16.11 -30.38
C ARG A 8 -33.29 15.81 -31.58
N GLN A 9 -32.88 14.94 -32.49
CA GLN A 9 -33.65 14.64 -33.70
C GLN A 9 -34.68 13.50 -33.46
N GLN A 10 -34.25 12.35 -32.94
CA GLN A 10 -35.15 11.20 -32.67
C GLN A 10 -36.33 11.55 -31.77
N GLN A 11 -36.16 12.44 -30.78
CA GLN A 11 -37.26 12.88 -29.90
C GLN A 11 -38.32 13.74 -30.61
N ARG A 12 -38.00 14.37 -31.75
CA ARG A 12 -38.97 15.14 -32.54
C ARG A 12 -39.76 14.24 -33.49
N GLU A 13 -39.05 13.34 -34.16
CA GLU A 13 -39.63 12.38 -35.11
C GLU A 13 -40.68 11.47 -34.41
N TYR A 14 -40.41 11.04 -33.16
CA TYR A 14 -41.35 10.24 -32.38
C TYR A 14 -42.59 11.03 -31.90
N ALA A 15 -42.43 12.31 -31.55
CA ALA A 15 -43.55 13.16 -31.14
C ALA A 15 -44.50 13.48 -32.31
N GLN A 16 -43.94 13.66 -33.51
CA GLN A 16 -44.70 14.04 -34.71
C GLN A 16 -45.58 12.88 -35.22
N ALA A 17 -45.09 11.63 -35.15
CA ALA A 17 -45.85 10.44 -35.54
C ALA A 17 -47.12 10.19 -34.69
N LEU A 18 -47.16 10.67 -33.44
CA LEU A 18 -48.32 10.53 -32.55
C LEU A 18 -49.43 11.55 -32.87
N ASP A 19 -49.03 12.78 -33.23
CA ASP A 19 -49.94 13.91 -33.48
C ASP A 19 -50.67 13.78 -34.84
N ASP A 20 -50.07 13.09 -35.81
CA ASP A 20 -50.71 12.78 -37.11
C ASP A 20 -51.80 11.71 -37.00
N GLN A 21 -51.68 10.72 -36.09
CA GLN A 21 -52.75 9.72 -35.89
C GLN A 21 -54.06 10.33 -35.36
N ILE A 22 -53.96 11.34 -34.48
CA ILE A 22 -55.11 12.01 -33.87
C ILE A 22 -55.91 12.81 -34.92
N ARG A 23 -55.27 13.27 -36.00
CA ARG A 23 -55.88 14.09 -37.05
C ARG A 23 -56.67 13.28 -38.10
N ALA A 24 -56.52 11.95 -38.13
CA ALA A 24 -56.89 11.14 -39.29
C ALA A 24 -58.37 10.70 -39.39
N ARG A 25 -59.23 10.97 -38.38
CA ARG A 25 -60.66 10.54 -38.38
C ARG A 25 -61.61 11.56 -37.74
N GLY A 26 -62.16 12.47 -38.54
CA GLY A 26 -63.43 13.17 -38.23
C GLY A 26 -64.66 12.31 -38.56
N ALA A 27 -65.92 12.76 -38.45
CA ALA A 27 -66.54 14.04 -38.07
C ALA A 27 -68.06 13.74 -37.77
N PRO A 28 -69.02 14.70 -37.62
CA PRO A 28 -68.97 16.17 -37.53
C PRO A 28 -69.85 16.76 -36.38
N ARG A 29 -70.25 18.04 -36.48
CA ARG A 29 -71.25 18.75 -35.63
C ARG A 29 -72.51 19.07 -36.49
N ALA A 30 -73.68 19.50 -35.98
CA ALA A 30 -74.10 19.94 -34.63
C ALA A 30 -75.40 19.20 -34.19
N THR A 31 -76.52 19.71 -33.63
CA THR A 31 -77.10 21.05 -33.30
C THR A 31 -78.21 20.82 -32.24
N VAL A 32 -78.36 21.59 -31.14
CA VAL A 32 -79.26 22.76 -30.95
C VAL A 32 -80.76 22.40 -31.18
N LEU A 33 -81.74 22.52 -30.24
CA LEU A 33 -81.94 23.49 -29.13
C LEU A 33 -82.94 23.00 -28.02
N SER A 34 -82.63 23.22 -26.72
CA SER A 34 -83.56 23.38 -25.54
C SER A 34 -84.52 22.22 -25.11
N PRO A 35 -85.21 22.26 -23.93
CA PRO A 35 -85.26 23.30 -22.88
C PRO A 35 -85.13 22.88 -21.39
N THR A 36 -84.93 23.91 -20.53
CA THR A 36 -85.33 24.04 -19.09
C THR A 36 -84.76 23.17 -17.94
N LYS A 37 -84.04 23.88 -17.05
CA LYS A 37 -84.09 23.86 -15.55
C LYS A 37 -83.93 22.53 -14.77
N ARG A 38 -82.79 22.41 -14.07
CA ARG A 38 -82.68 22.57 -12.59
C ARG A 38 -81.19 22.67 -12.17
N ASP A 39 -80.93 23.31 -11.03
CA ASP A 39 -79.59 23.68 -10.54
C ASP A 39 -78.82 22.49 -9.93
N PRO A 40 -77.47 22.60 -9.77
CA PRO A 40 -76.98 23.18 -8.52
C PRO A 40 -75.80 24.18 -8.65
N LEU A 41 -76.05 25.40 -8.16
CA LEU A 41 -75.18 26.25 -7.33
C LEU A 41 -73.64 26.15 -7.51
N HIS A 42 -73.06 27.19 -8.14
CA HIS A 42 -71.72 27.65 -7.79
C HIS A 42 -71.71 28.27 -6.38
N VAL A 43 -70.64 28.01 -5.61
CA VAL A 43 -70.19 28.89 -4.52
C VAL A 43 -68.75 29.29 -4.80
N LYS A 44 -68.49 30.60 -4.87
CA LYS A 44 -67.12 31.15 -4.91
C LYS A 44 -66.62 31.36 -3.49
N LEU A 45 -65.39 30.93 -3.22
CA LEU A 45 -64.58 31.45 -2.11
C LEU A 45 -63.25 32.01 -2.67
N PRO A 46 -62.61 32.98 -1.98
CA PRO A 46 -61.92 34.06 -2.68
C PRO A 46 -60.41 33.91 -2.83
N HIS A 47 -59.84 34.59 -3.82
CA HIS A 47 -58.43 35.00 -3.79
C HIS A 47 -58.24 36.13 -2.77
N LEU A 48 -57.40 35.90 -1.75
CA LEU A 48 -56.82 36.92 -0.85
C LEU A 48 -55.73 36.23 0.00
N PRO A 49 -54.67 36.94 0.42
CA PRO A 49 -53.55 37.33 -0.44
C PRO A 49 -52.26 36.54 -0.11
N LEU A 50 -51.23 36.68 -0.97
CA LEU A 50 -49.86 36.51 -0.49
C LEU A 50 -49.59 37.56 0.59
N VAL A 51 -49.21 37.13 1.79
CA VAL A 51 -48.62 38.02 2.80
C VAL A 51 -47.20 38.33 2.33
N THR A 52 -47.05 39.44 1.61
CA THR A 52 -45.72 40.01 1.31
C THR A 52 -45.11 40.48 2.62
N ALA A 53 -44.11 39.75 3.13
CA ALA A 53 -43.35 40.10 4.34
C ALA A 53 -42.41 41.31 4.16
N SER A 54 -42.81 42.29 3.35
CA SER A 54 -42.16 43.59 3.19
C SER A 54 -42.61 44.56 4.30
N GLY A 55 -42.38 44.21 5.57
CA GLY A 55 -42.94 45.00 6.67
C GLY A 55 -42.80 44.47 8.11
N LEU A 56 -41.65 43.92 8.52
CA LEU A 56 -41.21 43.91 9.93
C LEU A 56 -39.69 44.17 10.01
N PRO A 57 -39.17 44.71 11.13
CA PRO A 57 -37.87 45.38 11.15
C PRO A 57 -36.66 44.44 11.30
N SER A 58 -35.48 45.01 11.07
CA SER A 58 -34.19 44.38 11.39
C SER A 58 -34.14 43.91 12.85
N PRO A 59 -33.69 42.66 13.14
CA PRO A 59 -33.58 42.15 14.51
C PRO A 59 -32.34 42.71 15.22
N THR A 60 -32.38 44.00 15.58
CA THR A 60 -31.37 44.68 16.41
C THR A 60 -31.82 44.87 17.86
N THR A 61 -32.56 43.90 18.41
CA THR A 61 -32.83 43.70 19.84
C THR A 61 -33.19 42.23 20.10
N LYS A 62 -33.08 41.79 21.35
CA LYS A 62 -33.48 40.42 21.76
C LYS A 62 -34.93 40.15 21.35
N LEU A 63 -35.17 39.04 20.65
CA LEU A 63 -36.51 38.47 20.48
C LEU A 63 -36.97 37.85 21.80
N ASP A 64 -38.25 38.03 22.13
CA ASP A 64 -38.90 37.38 23.27
C ASP A 64 -39.28 35.95 22.87
N GLU A 65 -38.60 34.97 23.47
CA GLU A 65 -38.77 33.53 23.20
C GLU A 65 -40.24 33.09 23.42
N HIS A 66 -40.97 33.74 24.33
CA HIS A 66 -42.38 33.45 24.55
C HIS A 66 -43.28 33.80 23.36
N ALA A 67 -42.93 34.82 22.56
CA ALA A 67 -43.70 35.17 21.36
C ALA A 67 -43.52 34.14 20.25
N TRP A 68 -42.29 33.62 20.07
CA TRP A 68 -42.00 32.60 19.06
C TRP A 68 -42.65 31.25 19.39
N CYS A 69 -42.53 30.78 20.64
CA CYS A 69 -43.21 29.55 21.07
C CYS A 69 -44.73 29.65 21.00
N ALA A 70 -45.32 30.83 21.26
CA ALA A 70 -46.77 31.03 21.13
C ALA A 70 -47.24 30.92 19.67
N GLN A 71 -46.48 31.48 18.71
CA GLN A 71 -46.80 31.36 17.29
C GLN A 71 -46.68 29.91 16.82
N LEU A 72 -45.57 29.22 17.15
CA LEU A 72 -45.35 27.82 16.74
C LEU A 72 -46.45 26.88 17.27
N GLN A 73 -46.92 27.10 18.51
CA GLN A 73 -48.06 26.36 19.07
C GLN A 73 -49.42 26.69 18.42
N SER A 74 -49.58 27.89 17.84
CA SER A 74 -50.77 28.24 17.06
C SER A 74 -50.78 27.50 15.73
N ASP A 75 -49.66 27.59 15.00
CA ASP A 75 -49.51 27.05 13.65
C ASP A 75 -49.63 25.52 13.64
N LEU A 76 -49.03 24.84 14.64
CA LEU A 76 -49.15 23.39 14.81
C LEU A 76 -50.60 22.94 15.07
N ARG A 77 -51.35 23.64 15.95
CA ARG A 77 -52.77 23.32 16.18
C ARG A 77 -53.61 23.53 14.93
N GLN A 78 -53.31 24.59 14.16
CA GLN A 78 -54.02 24.88 12.93
C GLN A 78 -53.76 23.82 11.84
N GLN A 79 -52.54 23.28 11.74
CA GLN A 79 -52.25 22.14 10.85
C GLN A 79 -52.87 20.82 11.33
N MET A 80 -52.86 20.55 12.65
CA MET A 80 -53.50 19.35 13.21
C MET A 80 -55.01 19.34 12.99
N ALA A 81 -55.69 20.50 13.09
CA ALA A 81 -57.12 20.62 12.78
C ALA A 81 -57.42 20.28 11.30
N VAL A 82 -56.65 20.83 10.35
CA VAL A 82 -56.80 20.54 8.91
C VAL A 82 -56.60 19.05 8.60
N LEU A 83 -55.64 18.39 9.27
CA LEU A 83 -55.42 16.95 9.13
C LEU A 83 -56.56 16.11 9.73
N ALA A 84 -57.15 16.55 10.85
CA ALA A 84 -58.30 15.88 11.46
C ALA A 84 -59.55 15.96 10.56
N ASP A 85 -59.84 17.13 9.97
CA ASP A 85 -60.99 17.34 9.10
C ASP A 85 -60.90 16.52 7.79
N ASP A 86 -59.74 16.54 7.12
CA ASP A 86 -59.47 15.73 5.92
C ASP A 86 -59.57 14.22 6.21
N PHE A 87 -59.11 13.78 7.39
CA PHE A 87 -59.19 12.38 7.80
C PHE A 87 -60.64 11.96 8.14
N GLN A 88 -61.44 12.81 8.79
CA GLN A 88 -62.88 12.54 8.99
C GLN A 88 -63.65 12.47 7.66
N LEU A 89 -63.33 13.35 6.70
CA LEU A 89 -63.96 13.34 5.38
C LEU A 89 -63.68 12.03 4.62
N LYS A 90 -62.43 11.56 4.66
CA LYS A 90 -62.00 10.28 4.05
C LYS A 90 -62.58 9.06 4.78
N HIS A 91 -62.70 9.12 6.10
CA HIS A 91 -63.34 8.08 6.91
C HIS A 91 -64.82 7.85 6.53
N ALA A 92 -65.59 8.92 6.34
CA ALA A 92 -66.98 8.83 5.89
C ALA A 92 -67.11 8.12 4.53
N LEU A 93 -66.27 8.49 3.55
CA LEU A 93 -66.22 7.87 2.22
C LEU A 93 -65.89 6.36 2.25
N VAL A 94 -65.03 5.92 3.18
CA VAL A 94 -64.71 4.49 3.33
C VAL A 94 -65.89 3.72 3.92
N LEU A 95 -66.51 4.23 4.99
CA LEU A 95 -67.70 3.60 5.58
C LEU A 95 -68.90 3.56 4.63
N GLU A 96 -69.10 4.60 3.81
CA GLU A 96 -70.14 4.61 2.77
C GLU A 96 -69.90 3.51 1.73
N ARG A 97 -68.64 3.36 1.25
CA ARG A 97 -68.25 2.31 0.29
C ARG A 97 -68.42 0.90 0.85
N VAL A 98 -68.02 0.66 2.10
CA VAL A 98 -68.24 -0.64 2.77
C VAL A 98 -69.74 -0.92 2.92
N SER A 99 -70.52 0.07 3.37
CA SER A 99 -71.99 -0.07 3.48
C SER A 99 -72.66 -0.27 2.12
N ALA A 100 -72.09 0.27 1.03
CA ALA A 100 -72.55 0.01 -0.34
C ALA A 100 -72.19 -1.40 -0.83
N LEU A 101 -71.09 -1.99 -0.35
CA LEU A 101 -70.71 -3.37 -0.64
C LEU A 101 -71.64 -4.36 0.07
N GLU A 102 -71.88 -4.16 1.36
CA GLU A 102 -72.84 -4.95 2.18
C GLU A 102 -74.22 -5.01 1.52
N ARG A 103 -74.74 -3.85 1.08
CA ARG A 103 -76.04 -3.73 0.38
C ARG A 103 -76.08 -4.43 -0.99
N ARG A 104 -74.93 -4.65 -1.64
CA ARG A 104 -74.86 -5.39 -2.92
C ARG A 104 -74.79 -6.90 -2.69
N VAL A 105 -73.99 -7.37 -1.73
CA VAL A 105 -73.93 -8.81 -1.39
C VAL A 105 -75.28 -9.30 -0.87
N ALA A 106 -75.98 -8.50 -0.04
CA ALA A 106 -77.33 -8.81 0.43
C ALA A 106 -78.44 -8.79 -0.64
N SER A 107 -78.12 -8.50 -1.91
CA SER A 107 -79.11 -8.34 -3.01
C SER A 107 -79.11 -9.47 -4.06
N ASP A 108 -78.18 -10.43 -3.98
CA ASP A 108 -78.11 -11.59 -4.89
C ASP A 108 -77.94 -12.90 -4.09
N PRO A 109 -79.04 -13.56 -3.69
CA PRO A 109 -79.00 -14.79 -2.89
C PRO A 109 -78.55 -16.05 -3.67
N GLY A 110 -78.15 -15.92 -4.95
CA GLY A 110 -77.98 -17.04 -5.87
C GLY A 110 -76.59 -17.69 -5.94
N ARG A 111 -75.61 -17.23 -5.15
CA ARG A 111 -74.22 -17.73 -5.19
C ARG A 111 -73.78 -18.35 -3.87
N ASN A 112 -73.19 -19.55 -3.96
CA ASN A 112 -72.61 -20.27 -2.81
C ASN A 112 -71.41 -19.55 -2.17
N ASP A 113 -70.85 -18.52 -2.81
CA ASP A 113 -69.70 -17.75 -2.32
C ASP A 113 -70.11 -16.55 -1.42
N GLY A 114 -71.42 -16.36 -1.19
CA GLY A 114 -71.97 -15.17 -0.55
C GLY A 114 -71.54 -14.97 0.91
N ASP A 115 -71.49 -16.06 1.69
CA ASP A 115 -71.15 -16.01 3.12
C ASP A 115 -69.67 -15.64 3.34
N ASP A 116 -68.74 -16.18 2.54
CA ASP A 116 -67.32 -15.84 2.60
C ASP A 116 -67.07 -14.36 2.24
N HIS A 117 -67.73 -13.85 1.20
CA HIS A 117 -67.65 -12.44 0.84
C HIS A 117 -68.25 -11.51 1.92
N MET A 118 -69.34 -11.92 2.58
CA MET A 118 -69.91 -11.18 3.70
C MET A 118 -69.01 -11.22 4.94
N ALA A 119 -68.40 -12.37 5.24
CA ALA A 119 -67.43 -12.53 6.32
C ALA A 119 -66.20 -11.64 6.12
N VAL A 120 -65.63 -11.61 4.91
CA VAL A 120 -64.49 -10.72 4.57
C VAL A 120 -64.88 -9.25 4.68
N ALA A 121 -66.09 -8.86 4.27
CA ALA A 121 -66.57 -7.47 4.42
C ALA A 121 -66.71 -7.05 5.90
N LEU A 122 -67.34 -7.89 6.72
CA LEU A 122 -67.49 -7.68 8.17
C LEU A 122 -66.14 -7.68 8.91
N GLN A 123 -65.24 -8.58 8.55
CA GLN A 123 -63.89 -8.64 9.10
C GLN A 123 -63.09 -7.39 8.72
N THR A 124 -63.16 -6.95 7.47
CA THR A 124 -62.54 -5.70 7.00
C THR A 124 -63.08 -4.48 7.74
N ARG A 125 -64.41 -4.36 7.88
CA ARG A 125 -65.07 -3.29 8.63
C ARG A 125 -64.61 -3.24 10.09
N THR A 126 -64.57 -4.41 10.74
CA THR A 126 -64.10 -4.56 12.12
C THR A 126 -62.63 -4.18 12.26
N HIS A 127 -61.77 -4.60 11.32
CA HIS A 127 -60.34 -4.31 11.33
C HIS A 127 -60.05 -2.82 11.12
N VAL A 128 -60.73 -2.17 10.17
CA VAL A 128 -60.65 -0.72 9.92
C VAL A 128 -61.13 0.08 11.14
N THR A 129 -62.26 -0.29 11.74
CA THR A 129 -62.78 0.37 12.95
C THR A 129 -61.83 0.22 14.13
N THR A 130 -61.23 -0.97 14.31
CA THR A 130 -60.23 -1.23 15.36
C THR A 130 -58.95 -0.41 15.16
N LEU A 131 -58.48 -0.27 13.92
CA LEU A 131 -57.35 0.59 13.56
C LEU A 131 -57.62 2.06 13.88
N LEU A 132 -58.81 2.55 13.51
CA LEU A 132 -59.23 3.93 13.74
C LEU A 132 -59.36 4.27 15.23
N GLN A 133 -59.91 3.36 16.03
CA GLN A 133 -59.99 3.55 17.48
C GLN A 133 -58.59 3.62 18.12
N ARG A 134 -57.68 2.71 17.75
CA ARG A 134 -56.27 2.75 18.18
C ARG A 134 -55.53 4.00 17.69
N LEU A 135 -55.93 4.57 16.56
CA LEU A 135 -55.39 5.83 16.04
C LEU A 135 -55.87 7.02 16.88
N HIS A 136 -57.17 7.09 17.20
CA HIS A 136 -57.73 8.10 18.12
C HIS A 136 -57.10 8.04 19.50
N GLU A 137 -56.99 6.85 20.09
CA GLU A 137 -56.33 6.63 21.39
C GLU A 137 -54.86 7.10 21.36
N ARG A 138 -54.13 6.86 20.26
CA ARG A 138 -52.76 7.37 20.07
C ARG A 138 -52.69 8.88 19.84
N MET A 139 -53.62 9.48 19.09
CA MET A 139 -53.68 10.93 18.89
C MET A 139 -53.96 11.65 20.21
N ALA A 140 -54.93 11.18 20.99
CA ALA A 140 -55.19 11.69 22.34
C ALA A 140 -53.99 11.49 23.29
N THR A 141 -53.22 10.40 23.13
CA THR A 141 -51.97 10.16 23.87
C THR A 141 -50.83 11.10 23.46
N ILE A 142 -50.88 11.70 22.27
CA ILE A 142 -49.93 12.72 21.80
C ILE A 142 -50.37 14.12 22.26
N GLU A 143 -51.65 14.47 22.12
CA GLU A 143 -52.18 15.75 22.60
C GLU A 143 -52.02 15.92 24.12
N SER A 144 -52.30 14.87 24.90
CA SER A 144 -52.09 14.86 26.36
C SER A 144 -50.61 14.88 26.79
N LYS A 145 -49.67 14.86 25.84
CA LYS A 145 -48.22 14.99 26.07
C LYS A 145 -47.59 16.20 25.39
N LEU A 146 -48.39 17.14 24.88
CA LEU A 146 -47.90 18.46 24.46
C LEU A 146 -47.26 19.18 25.66
N PRO A 147 -46.04 19.74 25.52
CA PRO A 147 -45.32 20.33 26.64
C PRO A 147 -46.08 21.52 27.23
N THR A 148 -46.29 21.48 28.55
CA THR A 148 -46.98 22.54 29.28
C THR A 148 -46.01 23.63 29.75
N ARG A 149 -46.55 24.76 30.19
CA ARG A 149 -45.84 26.03 30.35
C ARG A 149 -44.75 25.94 31.44
N GLY A 150 -43.49 25.74 31.04
CA GLY A 150 -42.33 25.78 31.95
C GLY A 150 -41.13 24.88 31.60
N GLN A 151 -41.20 24.02 30.58
CA GLN A 151 -40.08 23.16 30.16
C GLN A 151 -39.10 23.90 29.21
N THR A 152 -37.85 23.42 29.12
CA THR A 152 -36.77 24.08 28.37
C THR A 152 -36.73 23.64 26.89
N ALA A 153 -35.96 24.36 26.06
CA ALA A 153 -35.81 24.05 24.64
C ALA A 153 -35.32 22.61 24.40
N ASP A 154 -34.30 22.17 25.16
CA ASP A 154 -33.75 20.80 25.14
C ASP A 154 -34.82 19.70 25.27
N ASP A 155 -35.84 19.92 26.11
CA ASP A 155 -36.89 18.92 26.35
C ASP A 155 -37.81 18.78 25.13
N VAL A 156 -38.07 19.89 24.43
CA VAL A 156 -38.86 19.94 23.20
C VAL A 156 -38.08 19.32 22.03
N GLU A 157 -36.77 19.58 21.95
CA GLU A 157 -35.90 19.06 20.89
C GLU A 157 -35.70 17.54 21.02
N ARG A 158 -35.49 17.02 22.24
CA ARG A 158 -35.49 15.56 22.51
C ARG A 158 -36.82 14.91 22.16
N TRP A 159 -37.94 15.56 22.47
CA TRP A 159 -39.28 15.05 22.13
C TRP A 159 -39.50 14.98 20.61
N ALA A 160 -39.05 15.99 19.86
CA ALA A 160 -39.12 15.99 18.40
C ALA A 160 -38.31 14.84 17.78
N ALA A 161 -37.07 14.62 18.23
CA ALA A 161 -36.22 13.52 17.75
C ALA A 161 -36.83 12.13 18.06
N ASP A 162 -37.44 11.95 19.22
CA ASP A 162 -38.11 10.70 19.63
C ASP A 162 -39.45 10.47 18.87
N VAL A 163 -40.08 11.52 18.35
CA VAL A 163 -41.19 11.42 17.38
C VAL A 163 -40.68 11.03 16.00
N GLU A 164 -39.64 11.69 15.48
CA GLU A 164 -39.04 11.41 14.17
C GLU A 164 -38.52 9.97 14.08
N HIS A 165 -37.79 9.50 15.10
CA HIS A 165 -37.24 8.15 15.13
C HIS A 165 -38.33 7.06 15.08
N ARG A 166 -39.47 7.29 15.75
CA ARG A 166 -40.62 6.36 15.70
C ARG A 166 -41.37 6.40 14.36
N LEU A 167 -41.46 7.57 13.71
CA LEU A 167 -42.00 7.67 12.35
C LEU A 167 -41.12 6.91 11.34
N LEU A 168 -39.80 7.10 11.38
CA LEU A 168 -38.84 6.42 10.50
C LEU A 168 -38.85 4.89 10.70
N THR A 169 -39.01 4.42 11.94
CA THR A 169 -39.15 2.99 12.25
C THR A 169 -40.44 2.43 11.67
N THR A 170 -41.58 3.11 11.88
CA THR A 170 -42.88 2.69 11.33
C THR A 170 -42.88 2.64 9.79
N LEU A 171 -42.19 3.59 9.14
CA LEU A 171 -42.04 3.62 7.68
C LEU A 171 -41.23 2.41 7.17
N ARG A 172 -40.17 2.01 7.89
CA ARG A 172 -39.33 0.84 7.55
C ARG A 172 -40.14 -0.46 7.61
N ASP A 173 -40.91 -0.66 8.68
CA ASP A 173 -41.73 -1.87 8.86
C ASP A 173 -42.81 -1.97 7.77
N THR A 174 -43.40 -0.82 7.39
CA THR A 174 -44.38 -0.73 6.30
C THR A 174 -43.78 -1.13 4.95
N LEU A 175 -42.55 -0.71 4.65
CA LEU A 175 -41.83 -1.07 3.42
C LEU A 175 -41.44 -2.57 3.41
N GLN A 176 -40.98 -3.12 4.53
CA GLN A 176 -40.69 -4.56 4.65
C GLN A 176 -41.95 -5.43 4.47
N CYS A 177 -43.12 -4.94 4.87
CA CYS A 177 -44.39 -5.61 4.63
C CYS A 177 -44.77 -5.61 3.14
N ARG A 178 -44.60 -4.47 2.45
CA ARG A 178 -44.82 -4.34 0.99
C ARG A 178 -43.96 -5.33 0.20
N ASP A 179 -42.67 -5.43 0.53
CA ASP A 179 -41.73 -6.22 -0.27
C ASP A 179 -41.99 -7.73 -0.10
N ARG A 180 -42.38 -8.17 1.12
CA ARG A 180 -42.83 -9.55 1.39
C ARG A 180 -44.03 -9.96 0.53
N LEU A 181 -45.03 -9.08 0.41
CA LEU A 181 -46.20 -9.28 -0.44
C LEU A 181 -45.85 -9.35 -1.95
N GLN A 182 -44.75 -8.71 -2.38
CA GLN A 182 -44.28 -8.83 -3.77
C GLN A 182 -43.60 -10.19 -4.05
N ASP A 183 -42.93 -10.78 -3.06
CA ASP A 183 -42.32 -12.10 -3.19
C ASP A 183 -43.38 -13.23 -3.11
N GLU A 184 -44.36 -13.14 -2.20
CA GLU A 184 -45.53 -14.04 -2.18
C GLU A 184 -46.29 -14.02 -3.53
N HIS A 185 -46.40 -12.84 -4.16
CA HIS A 185 -46.98 -12.72 -5.50
C HIS A 185 -46.10 -13.36 -6.59
N ARG A 186 -44.77 -13.33 -6.48
CA ARG A 186 -43.86 -14.02 -7.40
C ARG A 186 -44.00 -15.53 -7.29
N GLU A 187 -43.99 -16.08 -6.07
CA GLU A 187 -44.17 -17.52 -5.84
C GLU A 187 -45.51 -18.03 -6.38
N THR A 188 -46.59 -17.28 -6.15
CA THR A 188 -47.92 -17.59 -6.71
C THR A 188 -47.91 -17.69 -8.26
N ASN A 189 -47.19 -16.80 -8.94
CA ASN A 189 -47.06 -16.84 -10.40
C ASN A 189 -46.18 -17.99 -10.89
N VAL A 190 -45.18 -18.44 -10.11
CA VAL A 190 -44.36 -19.62 -10.45
C VAL A 190 -45.19 -20.90 -10.40
N VAL A 191 -46.08 -21.05 -9.42
CA VAL A 191 -47.00 -22.20 -9.32
C VAL A 191 -47.98 -22.24 -10.50
N LEU A 192 -48.53 -21.08 -10.91
CA LEU A 192 -49.43 -20.99 -12.07
C LEU A 192 -48.76 -21.36 -13.40
N GLY A 193 -47.42 -21.27 -13.49
CA GLY A 193 -46.65 -21.61 -14.70
C GLY A 193 -46.46 -23.11 -14.97
N GLN A 194 -46.93 -24.02 -14.09
CA GLN A 194 -46.63 -25.46 -14.17
C GLN A 194 -47.81 -26.36 -14.59
N LEU A 195 -48.98 -25.79 -14.94
CA LEU A 195 -50.16 -26.56 -15.36
C LEU A 195 -50.14 -26.87 -16.87
N THR A 196 -50.35 -28.14 -17.23
CA THR A 196 -50.08 -28.69 -18.57
C THR A 196 -51.29 -28.70 -19.53
N THR A 197 -51.01 -29.06 -20.79
CA THR A 197 -51.67 -28.57 -22.00
C THR A 197 -53.11 -29.05 -22.29
N GLU A 198 -53.65 -30.04 -21.57
CA GLU A 198 -54.94 -30.67 -21.92
C GLU A 198 -56.18 -29.86 -21.49
N SER A 199 -56.05 -28.86 -20.62
CA SER A 199 -57.17 -28.03 -20.15
C SER A 199 -57.65 -26.97 -21.15
N LEU A 200 -56.94 -26.77 -22.26
CA LEU A 200 -57.07 -25.57 -23.11
C LEU A 200 -58.38 -25.49 -23.93
N ALA A 201 -59.03 -26.61 -24.24
CA ALA A 201 -60.20 -26.62 -25.12
C ALA A 201 -61.49 -25.99 -24.52
N ARG A 202 -61.62 -25.93 -23.19
CA ARG A 202 -62.81 -25.35 -22.52
C ARG A 202 -62.60 -23.95 -21.95
N VAL A 203 -61.36 -23.47 -21.93
CA VAL A 203 -61.01 -22.14 -21.39
C VAL A 203 -61.18 -21.04 -22.44
N TYR A 204 -61.15 -21.37 -23.73
CA TYR A 204 -61.07 -20.39 -24.82
C TYR A 204 -62.24 -19.38 -24.83
N GLU A 205 -63.49 -19.81 -24.66
CA GLU A 205 -64.66 -18.90 -24.62
C GLU A 205 -64.72 -18.06 -23.34
N VAL A 206 -64.42 -18.64 -22.18
CA VAL A 206 -64.40 -17.90 -20.89
C VAL A 206 -63.27 -16.87 -20.86
N SER A 207 -62.17 -17.15 -21.56
CA SER A 207 -60.99 -16.28 -21.58
C SER A 207 -61.20 -14.95 -22.30
N GLN A 208 -61.99 -14.88 -23.38
CA GLN A 208 -62.22 -13.63 -24.14
C GLN A 208 -62.85 -12.52 -23.28
N SER A 209 -63.95 -12.82 -22.58
CA SER A 209 -64.59 -11.87 -21.67
C SER A 209 -63.70 -11.46 -20.50
N ARG A 210 -62.85 -12.37 -20.01
CA ARG A 210 -61.91 -12.10 -18.92
C ARG A 210 -60.69 -11.30 -19.37
N ILE A 211 -60.24 -11.48 -20.62
CA ILE A 211 -59.20 -10.67 -21.26
C ILE A 211 -59.70 -9.24 -21.46
N GLN A 212 -60.92 -9.03 -22.00
CA GLN A 212 -61.47 -7.68 -22.15
C GLN A 212 -61.66 -6.96 -20.80
N ALA A 213 -62.07 -7.69 -19.76
CA ALA A 213 -62.12 -7.16 -18.39
C ALA A 213 -60.71 -6.78 -17.87
N LEU A 214 -59.72 -7.65 -18.06
CA LEU A 214 -58.34 -7.40 -17.67
C LEU A 214 -57.68 -6.27 -18.47
N GLU A 215 -57.95 -6.12 -19.77
CA GLU A 215 -57.46 -5.00 -20.60
C GLU A 215 -58.07 -3.67 -20.15
N SER A 216 -59.38 -3.65 -19.85
CA SER A 216 -60.06 -2.48 -19.29
C SER A 216 -59.51 -2.11 -17.91
N GLN A 217 -59.20 -3.11 -17.07
CA GLN A 217 -58.56 -2.91 -15.77
C GLN A 217 -57.12 -2.42 -15.92
N LEU A 218 -56.29 -3.04 -16.78
CA LEU A 218 -54.93 -2.57 -17.10
C LEU A 218 -54.92 -1.15 -17.69
N LEU A 219 -55.91 -0.76 -18.48
CA LEU A 219 -56.06 0.61 -18.97
C LEU A 219 -56.48 1.59 -17.86
N THR A 220 -57.19 1.11 -16.83
CA THR A 220 -57.56 1.89 -15.65
C THR A 220 -56.37 2.04 -14.71
N ASP A 221 -55.74 0.92 -14.31
CA ASP A 221 -54.53 0.87 -13.49
C ASP A 221 -53.38 1.69 -14.13
N ARG A 222 -53.22 1.63 -15.45
CA ARG A 222 -52.20 2.41 -16.18
C ARG A 222 -52.55 3.90 -16.26
N ARG A 223 -53.83 4.28 -16.22
CA ARG A 223 -54.26 5.68 -16.05
C ARG A 223 -54.04 6.14 -14.62
N GLU A 224 -54.51 5.42 -13.61
CA GLU A 224 -54.30 5.77 -12.20
C GLU A 224 -52.82 5.84 -11.85
N ARG A 225 -52.00 4.92 -12.38
CA ARG A 225 -50.54 4.98 -12.31
C ARG A 225 -49.97 6.20 -13.05
N SER A 226 -50.48 6.56 -14.24
CA SER A 226 -50.04 7.78 -14.92
C SER A 226 -50.39 9.04 -14.12
N THR A 227 -51.59 9.13 -13.54
CA THR A 227 -52.01 10.24 -12.68
C THR A 227 -51.19 10.28 -11.39
N PHE A 228 -50.82 9.13 -10.84
CA PHE A 228 -49.94 9.02 -9.67
C PHE A 228 -48.49 9.38 -10.01
N GLU A 229 -47.96 8.94 -11.15
CA GLU A 229 -46.64 9.32 -11.64
C GLU A 229 -46.58 10.82 -11.99
N GLU A 230 -47.65 11.41 -12.54
CA GLU A 230 -47.80 12.86 -12.72
C GLU A 230 -47.93 13.60 -11.38
N ALA A 231 -48.71 13.10 -10.41
CA ALA A 231 -48.84 13.71 -9.08
C ALA A 231 -47.52 13.65 -8.29
N CYS A 232 -46.80 12.54 -8.35
CA CYS A 232 -45.45 12.40 -7.82
C CYS A 232 -44.46 13.26 -8.60
N HIS A 233 -44.60 13.43 -9.92
CA HIS A 233 -43.75 14.35 -10.68
C HIS A 233 -44.05 15.82 -10.34
N MET A 234 -45.30 16.18 -10.08
CA MET A 234 -45.68 17.51 -9.58
C MET A 234 -45.18 17.76 -8.16
N GLN A 235 -45.33 16.79 -7.24
CA GLN A 235 -44.75 16.91 -5.89
C GLN A 235 -43.22 16.92 -5.93
N TRP A 236 -42.59 16.17 -6.83
CA TRP A 236 -41.15 16.20 -7.05
C TRP A 236 -40.70 17.54 -7.67
N GLN A 237 -41.46 18.11 -8.61
CA GLN A 237 -41.21 19.47 -9.12
C GLN A 237 -41.42 20.54 -8.04
N GLN A 238 -42.43 20.41 -7.18
CA GLN A 238 -42.65 21.32 -6.04
C GLN A 238 -41.53 21.19 -5.01
N LEU A 239 -41.10 19.97 -4.68
CA LEU A 239 -39.96 19.71 -3.80
C LEU A 239 -38.65 20.21 -4.44
N HIS A 240 -38.45 20.01 -5.74
CA HIS A 240 -37.29 20.52 -6.48
C HIS A 240 -37.34 22.05 -6.59
N MET A 241 -38.50 22.68 -6.74
CA MET A 241 -38.64 24.14 -6.68
C MET A 241 -38.41 24.68 -5.27
N ALA A 242 -38.87 23.97 -4.23
CA ALA A 242 -38.58 24.32 -2.84
C ALA A 242 -37.08 24.15 -2.52
N VAL A 243 -36.45 23.08 -2.99
CA VAL A 243 -35.01 22.83 -2.84
C VAL A 243 -34.17 23.80 -3.67
N GLU A 244 -34.57 24.18 -4.88
CA GLU A 244 -33.88 25.23 -5.65
C GLU A 244 -34.15 26.63 -5.10
N LEU A 245 -35.31 26.88 -4.48
CA LEU A 245 -35.57 28.14 -3.75
C LEU A 245 -34.71 28.21 -2.49
N ILE A 246 -34.69 27.14 -1.67
CA ILE A 246 -33.83 27.00 -0.49
C ILE A 246 -32.36 27.08 -0.90
N LYS A 247 -31.92 26.40 -1.96
CA LYS A 247 -30.59 26.60 -2.55
C LYS A 247 -30.37 28.05 -2.94
N SER A 248 -31.27 28.71 -3.67
CA SER A 248 -31.09 30.12 -4.04
C SER A 248 -30.99 31.06 -2.83
N GLN A 249 -31.64 30.71 -1.71
CA GLN A 249 -31.55 31.41 -0.43
C GLN A 249 -30.27 31.07 0.32
N CYS A 250 -29.81 29.81 0.29
CA CYS A 250 -28.50 29.38 0.76
C CYS A 250 -27.39 30.06 -0.05
N ASP A 251 -27.36 29.93 -1.38
CA ASP A 251 -26.54 30.69 -2.33
C ASP A 251 -26.54 32.20 -2.07
N ALA A 252 -27.68 32.80 -1.72
CA ALA A 252 -27.76 34.24 -1.43
C ALA A 252 -27.20 34.58 -0.05
N CYS A 253 -27.43 33.73 0.95
CA CYS A 253 -26.87 33.85 2.29
C CYS A 253 -25.35 33.59 2.26
N GLU A 254 -24.90 32.58 1.54
CA GLU A 254 -23.51 32.19 1.29
C GLU A 254 -22.80 33.21 0.40
N LYS A 255 -23.44 33.82 -0.61
CA LYS A 255 -22.89 35.01 -1.29
C LYS A 255 -22.81 36.22 -0.36
N THR A 256 -23.75 36.38 0.58
CA THR A 256 -23.72 37.47 1.57
C THR A 256 -22.63 37.24 2.62
N GLU A 257 -22.43 36.01 3.08
CA GLU A 257 -21.36 35.62 3.99
C GLU A 257 -20.00 35.52 3.29
N HIS A 258 -19.93 35.16 2.02
CA HIS A 258 -18.72 35.33 1.21
C HIS A 258 -18.43 36.81 0.94
N LEU A 259 -19.42 37.69 0.83
CA LEU A 259 -19.18 39.14 0.74
C LEU A 259 -18.79 39.76 2.10
N ARG A 260 -19.32 39.24 3.22
CA ARG A 260 -18.87 39.61 4.58
C ARG A 260 -17.46 39.08 4.85
N THR A 261 -17.21 37.82 4.53
CA THR A 261 -15.92 37.14 4.68
C THR A 261 -14.89 37.73 3.72
N ALA A 262 -15.23 38.08 2.48
CA ALA A 262 -14.33 38.79 1.57
C ALA A 262 -14.02 40.20 2.08
N LYS A 263 -15.01 40.97 2.56
CA LYS A 263 -14.74 42.29 3.18
C LYS A 263 -13.94 42.18 4.49
N TRP A 264 -14.13 41.11 5.25
CA TRP A 264 -13.34 40.81 6.43
C TRP A 264 -11.91 40.39 6.03
N MET A 265 -11.75 39.51 5.05
CA MET A 265 -10.47 39.10 4.48
C MET A 265 -9.72 40.26 3.82
N ASP A 266 -10.39 41.19 3.15
CA ASP A 266 -9.81 42.44 2.65
C ASP A 266 -9.39 43.33 3.83
N ALA A 267 -10.23 43.47 4.85
CA ALA A 267 -9.89 44.23 6.06
C ALA A 267 -8.78 43.57 6.91
N GLN A 268 -8.57 42.25 6.78
CA GLN A 268 -7.44 41.53 7.37
C GLN A 268 -6.22 41.54 6.44
N ALA A 269 -6.39 41.53 5.12
CA ALA A 269 -5.30 41.64 4.15
C ALA A 269 -4.73 43.06 4.14
N VAL A 270 -5.55 44.10 4.36
CA VAL A 270 -5.09 45.48 4.57
C VAL A 270 -4.41 45.64 5.92
N ARG A 271 -4.87 44.97 7.00
CA ARG A 271 -4.16 44.91 8.28
C ARG A 271 -2.82 44.20 8.13
N ALA A 272 -2.83 42.96 7.66
CA ALA A 272 -1.64 42.18 7.38
C ALA A 272 -0.69 42.90 6.41
N ALA A 273 -1.16 43.62 5.38
CA ALA A 273 -0.30 44.41 4.50
C ALA A 273 0.21 45.72 5.14
N ASN A 274 -0.41 46.23 6.20
CA ASN A 274 0.10 47.34 7.00
C ASN A 274 1.10 46.84 8.05
N GLU A 275 0.77 45.77 8.76
CA GLU A 275 1.62 45.05 9.72
C GLU A 275 2.86 44.47 9.04
N TRP A 276 2.72 43.90 7.84
CA TRP A 276 3.83 43.44 6.99
C TRP A 276 4.68 44.59 6.49
N ARG A 277 4.10 45.78 6.19
CA ARG A 277 4.88 46.99 5.87
C ARG A 277 5.60 47.56 7.10
N GLN A 278 5.00 47.49 8.29
CA GLN A 278 5.66 47.87 9.55
C GLN A 278 6.79 46.88 9.89
N CYS A 279 6.55 45.57 9.72
CA CYS A 279 7.58 44.54 9.85
C CYS A 279 8.68 44.72 8.80
N HIS A 280 8.36 45.02 7.53
CA HIS A 280 9.39 45.30 6.52
C HIS A 280 10.17 46.58 6.81
N ALA A 281 9.54 47.64 7.33
CA ALA A 281 10.23 48.85 7.75
C ALA A 281 11.16 48.58 8.94
N HIS A 282 10.71 47.77 9.91
CA HIS A 282 11.51 47.37 11.07
C HIS A 282 12.64 46.41 10.67
N ILE A 283 12.37 45.44 9.78
CA ILE A 283 13.37 44.54 9.19
C ILE A 283 14.36 45.32 8.33
N ALA A 284 13.96 46.38 7.63
CA ALA A 284 14.87 47.27 6.92
C ALA A 284 15.76 48.07 7.88
N GLN A 285 15.20 48.65 8.95
CA GLN A 285 15.99 49.31 10.00
C GLN A 285 16.95 48.33 10.72
N VAL A 286 16.50 47.12 11.01
CA VAL A 286 17.33 46.06 11.59
C VAL A 286 18.38 45.60 10.58
N SER A 287 18.05 45.46 9.29
CA SER A 287 19.01 45.12 8.24
C SER A 287 20.06 46.21 8.04
N GLU A 288 19.69 47.49 8.09
CA GLU A 288 20.63 48.62 7.99
C GLU A 288 21.54 48.69 9.24
N SER A 289 20.97 48.46 10.43
CA SER A 289 21.74 48.33 11.68
C SER A 289 22.67 47.11 11.68
N VAL A 290 22.20 45.98 11.14
CA VAL A 290 22.98 44.75 10.94
C VAL A 290 24.03 44.94 9.86
N ASP A 291 23.77 45.64 8.77
CA ASP A 291 24.77 45.95 7.73
C ASP A 291 25.85 46.90 8.27
N VAL A 292 25.51 47.86 9.13
CA VAL A 292 26.49 48.66 9.86
C VAL A 292 27.30 47.78 10.82
N HIS A 293 26.67 46.87 11.56
CA HIS A 293 27.38 45.91 12.42
C HIS A 293 28.25 44.93 11.63
N VAL A 294 27.79 44.46 10.47
CA VAL A 294 28.50 43.54 9.57
C VAL A 294 29.64 44.26 8.87
N GLN A 295 29.50 45.54 8.52
CA GLN A 295 30.62 46.36 8.04
C GLN A 295 31.65 46.64 9.14
N ALA A 296 31.22 46.88 10.38
CA ALA A 296 32.11 47.00 11.53
C ALA A 296 32.83 45.68 11.85
N LEU A 297 32.11 44.55 11.86
CA LEU A 297 32.68 43.21 12.01
C LEU A 297 33.57 42.82 10.82
N GLN A 298 33.25 43.23 9.60
CA GLN A 298 34.15 43.06 8.45
C GLN A 298 35.39 43.96 8.53
N ALA A 299 35.31 45.14 9.14
CA ALA A 299 36.49 45.97 9.40
C ALA A 299 37.38 45.33 10.47
N GLN A 300 36.79 44.91 11.59
CA GLN A 300 37.48 44.15 12.65
C GLN A 300 38.06 42.84 12.11
N TRP A 301 37.32 42.09 11.27
CA TRP A 301 37.80 40.86 10.66
C TRP A 301 38.86 41.14 9.59
N ARG A 302 38.82 42.24 8.82
CA ARG A 302 39.95 42.61 7.94
C ARG A 302 41.20 42.96 8.74
N GLU A 303 41.07 43.60 9.90
CA GLU A 303 42.20 43.87 10.79
C GLU A 303 42.71 42.59 11.48
N GLN A 304 41.81 41.73 11.95
CA GLN A 304 42.15 40.44 12.55
C GLN A 304 42.71 39.48 11.50
N ALA A 305 42.26 39.55 10.24
CA ALA A 305 42.78 38.80 9.12
C ALA A 305 44.17 39.29 8.72
N SER A 306 44.45 40.60 8.66
CA SER A 306 45.82 41.08 8.39
C SER A 306 46.79 40.73 9.53
N ARG A 307 46.34 40.81 10.79
CA ARG A 307 47.09 40.26 11.94
C ARG A 307 47.31 38.76 11.80
N THR A 308 46.30 38.01 11.31
CA THR A 308 46.40 36.57 11.09
C THR A 308 47.28 36.23 9.89
N GLU A 309 47.29 37.01 8.81
CA GLU A 309 48.21 36.88 7.66
C GLU A 309 49.66 37.15 8.07
N VAL A 310 49.90 38.12 8.96
CA VAL A 310 51.24 38.35 9.55
C VAL A 310 51.66 37.15 10.42
N VAL A 311 50.75 36.57 11.19
CA VAL A 311 51.00 35.32 11.94
C VAL A 311 51.21 34.14 10.99
N LEU A 312 50.43 34.03 9.91
CA LEU A 312 50.53 32.96 8.91
C LEU A 312 51.85 33.06 8.16
N ALA A 313 52.24 34.24 7.65
CA ALA A 313 53.51 34.46 6.96
C ALA A 313 54.74 34.25 7.88
N ASN A 314 54.57 34.37 9.20
CA ASN A 314 55.61 34.01 10.17
C ASN A 314 55.60 32.50 10.47
N LEU A 315 54.43 31.86 10.57
CA LEU A 315 54.30 30.41 10.65
C LEU A 315 54.82 29.72 9.38
N GLU A 316 54.56 30.25 8.19
CA GLU A 316 55.08 29.78 6.91
C GLU A 316 56.61 29.88 6.85
N LYS A 317 57.22 30.93 7.42
CA LYS A 317 58.69 31.00 7.56
C LYS A 317 59.22 29.94 8.51
N VAL A 318 58.55 29.73 9.66
CA VAL A 318 58.93 28.68 10.64
C VAL A 318 58.74 27.28 10.04
N VAL A 319 57.64 27.04 9.33
CA VAL A 319 57.32 25.77 8.67
C VAL A 319 58.21 25.55 7.46
N ALA A 320 58.55 26.57 6.67
CA ALA A 320 59.52 26.45 5.58
C ALA A 320 60.93 26.19 6.11
N ALA A 321 61.33 26.79 7.24
CA ALA A 321 62.59 26.50 7.91
C ALA A 321 62.62 25.08 8.50
N GLU A 322 61.55 24.62 9.13
CA GLU A 322 61.41 23.25 9.64
C GLU A 322 61.27 22.22 8.50
N ILE A 323 60.68 22.57 7.35
CA ILE A 323 60.68 21.74 6.13
C ILE A 323 62.07 21.71 5.51
N GLN A 324 62.81 22.82 5.42
CA GLN A 324 64.21 22.83 4.96
C GLN A 324 65.15 22.12 5.94
N LYS A 325 64.81 22.05 7.22
CA LYS A 325 65.51 21.25 8.22
C LYS A 325 65.17 19.77 8.01
N ARG A 326 63.90 19.40 8.07
CA ARG A 326 63.42 18.03 7.84
C ARG A 326 63.76 17.47 6.47
N SER A 327 63.93 18.28 5.42
CA SER A 327 64.39 17.81 4.12
C SER A 327 65.90 17.52 4.08
N ARG A 328 66.71 18.24 4.88
CA ARG A 328 68.11 17.88 5.16
C ARG A 328 68.19 16.66 6.07
N ASP A 329 67.44 16.63 7.17
CA ASP A 329 67.34 15.48 8.07
C ASP A 329 66.87 14.23 7.29
N MET A 330 65.91 14.37 6.37
CA MET A 330 65.46 13.31 5.45
C MET A 330 66.49 12.95 4.39
N ALA A 331 67.26 13.90 3.85
CA ALA A 331 68.32 13.60 2.88
C ALA A 331 69.48 12.87 3.55
N GLU A 332 69.85 13.23 4.78
CA GLU A 332 70.83 12.52 5.60
C GLU A 332 70.29 11.15 6.04
N LEU A 333 69.01 11.05 6.43
CA LEU A 333 68.35 9.76 6.68
C LEU A 333 68.24 8.89 5.42
N GLN A 334 68.01 9.47 4.24
CA GLN A 334 67.95 8.72 2.98
C GLN A 334 69.34 8.31 2.50
N ALA A 335 70.37 9.15 2.65
CA ALA A 335 71.75 8.77 2.37
C ALA A 335 72.26 7.70 3.35
N SER A 336 71.99 7.88 4.65
CA SER A 336 72.29 6.89 5.70
C SER A 336 71.52 5.59 5.50
N ARG A 337 70.23 5.65 5.13
CA ARG A 337 69.40 4.48 4.80
C ARG A 337 69.82 3.84 3.50
N GLN A 338 70.24 4.58 2.48
CA GLN A 338 70.74 4.04 1.22
C GLN A 338 72.07 3.31 1.45
N ALA A 339 73.03 3.94 2.12
CA ALA A 339 74.28 3.30 2.51
C ALA A 339 74.06 2.10 3.45
N SER A 340 73.08 2.17 4.36
CA SER A 340 72.70 1.05 5.23
C SER A 340 71.94 -0.04 4.49
N LEU A 341 71.17 0.28 3.44
CA LEU A 341 70.49 -0.70 2.57
C LEU A 341 71.46 -1.34 1.60
N GLU A 342 72.44 -0.62 1.06
CA GLU A 342 73.52 -1.17 0.24
C GLU A 342 74.44 -2.05 1.10
N LYS A 343 74.74 -1.63 2.35
CA LYS A 343 75.45 -2.46 3.32
C LYS A 343 74.63 -3.68 3.76
N LEU A 344 73.33 -3.53 4.04
CA LEU A 344 72.43 -4.65 4.32
C LEU A 344 72.20 -5.54 3.10
N HIS A 345 72.23 -5.02 1.88
CA HIS A 345 72.09 -5.82 0.66
C HIS A 345 73.39 -6.55 0.33
N ALA A 346 74.56 -5.93 0.56
CA ALA A 346 75.86 -6.61 0.48
C ALA A 346 75.99 -7.68 1.58
N GLN A 347 75.61 -7.36 2.83
CA GLN A 347 75.57 -8.35 3.92
C GLN A 347 74.53 -9.44 3.64
N TRP A 348 73.32 -9.12 3.21
CA TRP A 348 72.29 -10.11 2.89
C TRP A 348 72.61 -10.91 1.64
N THR A 349 73.34 -10.37 0.66
CA THR A 349 73.79 -11.14 -0.51
C THR A 349 75.00 -12.02 -0.18
N ALA A 350 75.90 -11.59 0.70
CA ALA A 350 76.99 -12.42 1.21
C ALA A 350 76.48 -13.50 2.17
N GLU A 351 75.60 -13.15 3.11
CA GLU A 351 74.88 -14.09 3.96
C GLU A 351 74.00 -14.99 3.12
N ALA A 352 73.32 -14.52 2.07
CA ALA A 352 72.52 -15.38 1.21
C ALA A 352 73.40 -16.33 0.42
N ALA A 353 74.51 -15.88 -0.17
CA ALA A 353 75.48 -16.75 -0.82
C ALA A 353 76.02 -17.83 0.14
N THR A 354 76.21 -17.51 1.43
CA THR A 354 76.75 -18.43 2.45
C THR A 354 75.67 -19.33 3.10
N ARG A 355 74.44 -18.83 3.26
CA ARG A 355 73.31 -19.47 3.96
C ARG A 355 72.37 -20.21 3.01
N TRP A 356 72.34 -19.81 1.73
CA TRP A 356 71.78 -20.58 0.62
C TRP A 356 72.84 -21.42 -0.10
N GLN A 357 74.14 -21.30 0.18
CA GLN A 357 75.13 -22.32 -0.27
C GLN A 357 74.70 -23.74 0.15
N PRO A 358 74.32 -24.00 1.42
CA PRO A 358 73.75 -25.29 1.81
C PRO A 358 72.50 -25.68 1.01
N TYR A 359 71.63 -24.74 0.66
CA TYR A 359 70.40 -25.03 -0.11
C TYR A 359 70.65 -25.19 -1.61
N VAL A 360 71.60 -24.49 -2.21
CA VAL A 360 72.01 -24.62 -3.62
C VAL A 360 72.85 -25.90 -3.80
N SER A 361 73.74 -26.19 -2.86
CA SER A 361 74.42 -27.49 -2.78
C SER A 361 73.43 -28.63 -2.50
N ALA A 362 72.41 -28.42 -1.65
CA ALA A 362 71.35 -29.42 -1.45
C ALA A 362 70.43 -29.56 -2.66
N ILE A 363 70.12 -28.49 -3.40
CA ILE A 363 69.31 -28.54 -4.63
C ILE A 363 70.11 -29.23 -5.75
N SER A 364 71.37 -28.89 -5.97
CA SER A 364 72.18 -29.57 -6.99
C SER A 364 72.56 -31.00 -6.58
N SER A 365 72.71 -31.25 -5.26
CA SER A 365 72.75 -32.61 -4.71
C SER A 365 71.41 -33.32 -4.86
N LEU A 366 70.27 -32.65 -4.78
CA LEU A 366 68.94 -33.24 -5.03
C LEU A 366 68.75 -33.52 -6.52
N GLU A 367 69.18 -32.66 -7.44
CA GLU A 367 69.15 -32.93 -8.88
C GLU A 367 70.06 -34.10 -9.27
N THR A 368 71.23 -34.22 -8.62
CA THR A 368 72.13 -35.37 -8.78
C THR A 368 71.57 -36.61 -8.09
N GLN A 369 70.95 -36.47 -6.92
CA GLN A 369 70.24 -37.56 -6.23
C GLN A 369 68.99 -37.99 -6.98
N ILE A 370 68.30 -37.12 -7.72
CA ILE A 370 67.11 -37.41 -8.55
C ILE A 370 67.54 -38.15 -9.81
N LYS A 371 68.61 -37.73 -10.47
CA LYS A 371 69.20 -38.50 -11.60
C LYS A 371 69.78 -39.84 -11.13
N ALA A 372 70.33 -39.89 -9.91
CA ALA A 372 70.67 -41.14 -9.24
C ALA A 372 69.42 -41.91 -8.78
N LEU A 373 68.29 -41.24 -8.51
CA LEU A 373 67.02 -41.82 -8.10
C LEU A 373 66.35 -42.48 -9.28
N ASP A 374 66.38 -41.91 -10.49
CA ASP A 374 65.92 -42.56 -11.72
C ASP A 374 66.75 -43.81 -12.01
N ALA A 375 68.08 -43.68 -11.91
CA ALA A 375 69.00 -44.81 -12.01
C ALA A 375 68.88 -45.80 -10.83
N ALA A 376 68.23 -45.43 -9.73
CA ALA A 376 67.83 -46.31 -8.65
C ALA A 376 66.39 -46.82 -8.83
N HIS A 377 65.51 -46.12 -9.53
CA HIS A 377 64.12 -46.47 -9.84
C HIS A 377 64.09 -47.64 -10.83
N PHE A 378 65.01 -47.63 -11.79
CA PHE A 378 65.24 -48.78 -12.68
C PHE A 378 65.79 -50.02 -11.94
N ARG A 379 66.38 -49.83 -10.75
CA ARG A 379 66.79 -50.92 -9.83
C ARG A 379 65.74 -51.19 -8.74
N ALA A 380 64.85 -50.24 -8.46
CA ALA A 380 63.71 -50.36 -7.58
C ALA A 380 62.59 -51.15 -8.27
N ALA A 381 62.37 -51.00 -9.58
CA ALA A 381 61.50 -51.88 -10.36
C ALA A 381 61.97 -53.36 -10.31
N SER A 382 63.28 -53.60 -10.17
CA SER A 382 63.86 -54.93 -9.90
C SER A 382 63.78 -55.34 -8.42
N LEU A 383 63.48 -54.40 -7.51
CA LEU A 383 63.20 -54.65 -6.10
C LEU A 383 61.69 -54.83 -5.87
N ASP A 384 60.82 -54.18 -6.65
CA ASP A 384 59.36 -54.20 -6.59
C ASP A 384 58.83 -55.60 -6.91
N GLY A 385 59.50 -56.35 -7.79
CA GLY A 385 59.23 -57.78 -7.98
C GLY A 385 59.47 -58.64 -6.73
N ARG A 386 60.32 -58.18 -5.79
CA ARG A 386 60.58 -58.83 -4.48
C ARG A 386 59.79 -58.17 -3.34
N LEU A 387 59.43 -56.90 -3.51
CA LEU A 387 58.55 -56.15 -2.64
C LEU A 387 57.11 -56.61 -2.81
N ALA A 388 56.68 -57.06 -4.00
CA ALA A 388 55.39 -57.68 -4.24
C ALA A 388 55.20 -58.96 -3.40
N ASP A 389 56.20 -59.84 -3.36
CA ASP A 389 56.21 -61.03 -2.51
C ASP A 389 56.11 -60.66 -1.01
N GLN A 390 56.86 -59.63 -0.58
CA GLN A 390 56.80 -59.12 0.79
C GLN A 390 55.50 -58.35 1.08
N GLN A 391 54.90 -57.69 0.09
CA GLN A 391 53.61 -57.03 0.18
C GLN A 391 52.49 -58.06 0.28
N GLN A 392 52.57 -59.20 -0.38
CA GLN A 392 51.57 -60.27 -0.24
C GLN A 392 51.62 -60.88 1.17
N ALA A 393 52.82 -61.06 1.75
CA ALA A 393 52.98 -61.44 3.16
C ALA A 393 52.52 -60.33 4.14
N PHE A 394 52.83 -59.07 3.85
CA PHE A 394 52.40 -57.91 4.63
C PHE A 394 50.89 -57.68 4.55
N VAL A 395 50.25 -57.91 3.41
CA VAL A 395 48.80 -57.79 3.22
C VAL A 395 48.06 -58.86 4.03
N LEU A 396 48.58 -60.09 4.12
CA LEU A 396 48.03 -61.12 5.01
C LEU A 396 48.15 -60.71 6.49
N ALA A 397 49.30 -60.15 6.90
CA ALA A 397 49.49 -59.63 8.25
C ALA A 397 48.65 -58.37 8.53
N GLN A 398 48.44 -57.50 7.53
CA GLN A 398 47.56 -56.34 7.60
C GLN A 398 46.09 -56.76 7.61
N GLN A 399 45.69 -57.84 6.96
CA GLN A 399 44.33 -58.39 7.02
C GLN A 399 44.03 -58.96 8.41
N ASP A 400 44.95 -59.73 9.02
CA ASP A 400 44.82 -60.19 10.40
C ASP A 400 44.84 -59.02 11.40
N ALA A 401 45.72 -58.03 11.20
CA ALA A 401 45.69 -56.78 11.97
C ALA A 401 44.38 -56.01 11.79
N LEU A 402 43.85 -55.92 10.57
CA LEU A 402 42.58 -55.27 10.24
C LEU A 402 41.39 -56.02 10.81
N SER A 403 41.37 -57.35 10.86
CA SER A 403 40.29 -58.10 11.53
C SER A 403 40.29 -57.84 13.04
N ARG A 404 41.46 -57.73 13.67
CA ARG A 404 41.58 -57.34 15.09
C ARG A 404 41.21 -55.87 15.32
N LEU A 405 41.64 -54.98 14.44
CA LEU A 405 41.27 -53.57 14.45
C LEU A 405 39.78 -53.38 14.19
N GLN A 406 39.18 -54.18 13.30
CA GLN A 406 37.77 -54.20 12.95
C GLN A 406 36.94 -54.71 14.12
N MET A 407 37.26 -55.84 14.75
CA MET A 407 36.57 -56.24 16.00
C MET A 407 36.70 -55.19 17.11
N SER A 408 37.87 -54.53 17.22
CA SER A 408 38.04 -53.42 18.18
C SER A 408 37.31 -52.15 17.76
N LEU A 409 37.14 -51.90 16.46
CA LEU A 409 36.41 -50.77 15.89
C LEU A 409 34.91 -51.01 15.90
N GLU A 410 34.44 -52.24 15.81
CA GLU A 410 33.04 -52.67 15.92
C GLU A 410 32.61 -52.66 17.39
N ALA A 411 33.44 -53.19 18.30
CA ALA A 411 33.20 -53.03 19.74
C ALA A 411 33.21 -51.55 20.16
N ARG A 412 34.12 -50.74 19.59
CA ARG A 412 34.11 -49.28 19.78
C ARG A 412 32.99 -48.59 19.02
N LEU A 413 32.55 -49.07 17.86
CA LEU A 413 31.39 -48.55 17.13
C LEU A 413 30.12 -48.88 17.89
N TRP A 414 30.04 -49.98 18.62
CA TRP A 414 28.88 -50.32 19.42
C TRP A 414 28.83 -49.49 20.72
N GLN A 415 29.99 -49.22 21.33
CA GLN A 415 30.09 -48.22 22.40
C GLN A 415 29.84 -46.80 21.91
N VAL A 416 30.33 -46.43 20.73
CA VAL A 416 30.11 -45.12 20.10
C VAL A 416 28.69 -45.02 19.52
N GLU A 417 28.03 -46.10 19.11
CA GLU A 417 26.61 -46.13 18.76
C GLU A 417 25.75 -46.04 20.02
N ALA A 418 26.14 -46.64 21.14
CA ALA A 418 25.45 -46.44 22.41
C ALA A 418 25.59 -44.99 22.88
N LEU A 419 26.82 -44.45 22.87
CA LEU A 419 27.11 -43.07 23.23
C LEU A 419 26.59 -42.06 22.20
N ALA A 420 26.46 -42.41 20.91
CA ALA A 420 25.90 -41.56 19.87
C ALA A 420 24.42 -41.82 19.60
N LYS A 421 23.78 -42.85 20.19
CA LYS A 421 22.30 -42.91 20.33
C LYS A 421 21.85 -42.22 21.61
N ALA A 422 22.72 -42.12 22.62
CA ALA A 422 22.59 -41.15 23.69
C ALA A 422 22.82 -39.72 23.16
N SER A 423 23.93 -39.47 22.47
CA SER A 423 24.30 -38.13 22.01
C SER A 423 23.61 -37.69 20.70
N SER A 424 23.04 -38.58 19.87
CA SER A 424 22.10 -38.19 18.80
C SER A 424 20.77 -37.68 19.38
N ARG A 425 20.36 -38.17 20.57
CA ARG A 425 19.24 -37.57 21.30
C ARG A 425 19.57 -36.20 21.89
N GLU A 426 20.86 -35.85 22.01
CA GLU A 426 21.35 -34.51 22.37
C GLU A 426 21.71 -33.67 21.13
N THR A 427 21.94 -34.33 19.98
CA THR A 427 22.45 -33.76 18.73
C THR A 427 21.51 -34.07 17.58
N GLN A 428 20.24 -33.65 17.71
CA GLN A 428 19.34 -33.49 16.56
C GLN A 428 19.90 -32.39 15.65
N GLN A 429 20.75 -32.76 14.69
CA GLN A 429 21.03 -31.87 13.56
C GLN A 429 19.73 -31.68 12.77
N LEU A 430 19.24 -30.45 12.74
CA LEU A 430 18.17 -30.06 11.83
C LEU A 430 18.66 -30.27 10.39
N GLN A 431 17.90 -30.97 9.54
CA GLN A 431 18.16 -31.00 8.09
C GLN A 431 17.61 -29.73 7.44
N VAL A 432 18.11 -28.58 7.86
CA VAL A 432 17.50 -27.30 7.50
C VAL A 432 17.86 -26.83 6.10
N GLN A 433 16.80 -26.37 5.42
CA GLN A 433 16.74 -25.23 4.51
C GLN A 433 16.75 -25.48 3.00
N LEU A 434 15.54 -25.29 2.48
CA LEU A 434 15.10 -25.54 1.13
C LEU A 434 14.44 -24.24 0.67
N ARG A 435 14.78 -23.72 -0.51
CA ARG A 435 14.53 -22.30 -0.88
C ARG A 435 13.80 -22.11 -2.20
N GLY A 436 12.90 -21.14 -2.24
CA GLY A 436 12.13 -20.81 -3.44
C GLY A 436 11.81 -19.33 -3.52
N VAL A 437 11.95 -18.77 -4.72
CA VAL A 437 11.48 -17.43 -5.05
C VAL A 437 10.53 -17.51 -6.24
N PHE A 438 9.43 -16.78 -6.16
CA PHE A 438 8.45 -16.66 -7.26
C PHE A 438 7.99 -15.21 -7.42
N ASP A 439 7.43 -14.91 -8.58
CA ASP A 439 6.94 -13.58 -8.96
C ASP A 439 5.45 -13.43 -8.62
N ILE A 440 5.12 -12.42 -7.82
CA ILE A 440 3.76 -12.09 -7.39
C ILE A 440 3.31 -10.70 -7.90
N THR A 441 3.96 -10.21 -8.96
CA THR A 441 3.68 -8.88 -9.52
C THR A 441 2.28 -8.84 -10.13
N GLY A 442 1.36 -8.20 -9.39
CA GLY A 442 -0.02 -7.99 -9.81
C GLY A 442 -0.21 -6.95 -10.93
N PRO A 443 -1.47 -6.54 -11.18
CA PRO A 443 -1.82 -5.65 -12.28
C PRO A 443 -1.06 -4.31 -12.32
N ALA A 444 -0.11 -4.21 -13.25
CA ALA A 444 0.74 -3.02 -13.44
C ALA A 444 0.04 -1.77 -13.99
N ALA A 445 -1.27 -1.79 -14.24
CA ALA A 445 -2.02 -0.64 -14.73
C ALA A 445 -3.48 -0.61 -14.23
N GLU A 446 -3.95 0.60 -13.88
CA GLU A 446 -5.35 0.90 -13.51
C GLU A 446 -5.91 0.05 -12.34
N VAL A 447 -5.08 -0.29 -11.34
CA VAL A 447 -5.51 -0.93 -10.07
C VAL A 447 -5.04 -0.12 -8.88
N GLY A 448 -5.88 0.00 -7.85
CA GLY A 448 -5.54 0.73 -6.63
C GLY A 448 -4.43 0.04 -5.84
N MET A 449 -3.48 0.82 -5.34
CA MET A 449 -2.37 0.36 -4.50
C MET A 449 -2.79 0.34 -3.02
N PHE A 450 -2.27 -0.62 -2.24
CA PHE A 450 -2.61 -0.77 -0.82
C PHE A 450 -1.65 0.03 0.07
N GLY A 451 -2.17 0.59 1.16
CA GLY A 451 -1.37 1.27 2.19
C GLY A 451 -1.84 2.70 2.44
N TYR A 452 -1.49 3.64 1.55
CA TYR A 452 -1.69 5.08 1.76
C TYR A 452 -3.14 5.60 1.73
N ALA A 453 -4.11 4.76 1.34
CA ALA A 453 -5.51 5.14 1.14
C ALA A 453 -5.73 6.40 0.27
N ASN A 454 -4.83 6.66 -0.69
CA ASN A 454 -4.86 7.83 -1.56
C ASN A 454 -5.74 7.55 -2.81
N PRO A 455 -6.86 8.28 -3.05
CA PRO A 455 -7.74 8.06 -4.19
C PRO A 455 -7.08 8.14 -5.57
N GLN A 456 -5.92 8.80 -5.69
CA GLN A 456 -5.17 8.94 -6.95
C GLN A 456 -4.11 7.85 -7.17
N GLN A 457 -3.81 7.00 -6.19
CA GLN A 457 -2.71 6.03 -6.27
C GLN A 457 -3.12 4.72 -6.99
N LEU A 458 -3.38 4.85 -8.30
CA LEU A 458 -3.58 3.73 -9.22
C LEU A 458 -2.24 3.33 -9.87
N THR A 459 -2.04 2.04 -10.14
CA THR A 459 -0.85 1.56 -10.86
C THR A 459 -0.75 2.16 -12.27
N THR A 460 0.47 2.57 -12.64
CA THR A 460 0.85 3.13 -13.95
C THR A 460 2.10 2.47 -14.53
N GLY A 461 2.58 1.37 -13.93
CA GLY A 461 3.68 0.57 -14.47
C GLY A 461 4.47 -0.17 -13.39
N LEU A 462 5.74 -0.48 -13.69
CA LEU A 462 6.69 -1.19 -12.83
C LEU A 462 7.99 -0.39 -12.68
N HIS A 463 8.55 -0.41 -11.48
CA HIS A 463 9.96 -0.10 -11.20
C HIS A 463 10.70 -1.39 -10.80
N MET A 464 10.11 -2.21 -9.95
CA MET A 464 10.65 -3.53 -9.58
C MET A 464 9.51 -4.54 -9.37
N ARG A 465 9.68 -5.76 -9.88
CA ARG A 465 8.77 -6.89 -9.59
C ARG A 465 8.73 -7.27 -8.12
N LEU A 466 7.55 -7.67 -7.67
CA LEU A 466 7.26 -8.15 -6.31
C LEU A 466 7.53 -9.66 -6.23
N ARG A 467 8.11 -10.15 -5.13
CA ARG A 467 8.43 -11.57 -4.94
C ARG A 467 7.79 -12.18 -3.69
N ALA A 468 7.44 -13.46 -3.79
CA ALA A 468 7.30 -14.35 -2.64
C ALA A 468 8.61 -15.11 -2.45
N ARG A 469 9.18 -15.05 -1.23
CA ARG A 469 10.46 -15.65 -0.85
C ARG A 469 10.22 -16.67 0.26
N ALA A 470 10.17 -17.94 -0.13
CA ALA A 470 9.85 -19.07 0.73
C ALA A 470 11.10 -19.81 1.20
N PHE A 471 11.08 -20.17 2.48
CA PHE A 471 12.10 -20.92 3.18
C PHE A 471 11.42 -22.06 3.92
N VAL A 472 11.67 -23.29 3.48
CA VAL A 472 11.17 -24.50 4.13
C VAL A 472 12.27 -25.07 5.03
N PHE A 473 11.88 -25.43 6.24
CA PHE A 473 12.68 -26.03 7.29
C PHE A 473 12.09 -27.43 7.52
N GLU A 474 12.90 -28.47 7.60
CA GLU A 474 12.43 -29.87 7.68
C GLU A 474 13.29 -30.65 8.69
N GLU A 475 12.69 -31.66 9.31
CA GLU A 475 13.37 -32.67 10.14
C GLU A 475 13.31 -34.01 9.40
N GLU A 476 14.36 -34.83 9.49
CA GLU A 476 14.53 -36.06 8.70
C GLU A 476 13.35 -37.07 8.82
N ASP A 477 12.70 -37.11 9.99
CA ASP A 477 11.46 -37.86 10.28
C ASP A 477 10.38 -36.96 10.93
N GLY A 478 10.40 -35.64 10.69
CA GLY A 478 9.63 -34.66 11.47
C GLY A 478 8.83 -33.63 10.67
N PRO A 479 8.19 -32.66 11.35
CA PRO A 479 7.28 -31.71 10.71
C PRO A 479 8.04 -30.66 9.89
N ALA A 480 7.66 -30.51 8.62
CA ALA A 480 8.08 -29.36 7.82
C ALA A 480 7.50 -28.04 8.40
N PHE A 481 8.20 -26.93 8.19
CA PHE A 481 7.73 -25.57 8.45
C PHE A 481 8.10 -24.66 7.28
N ALA A 482 7.14 -23.88 6.77
CA ALA A 482 7.37 -22.91 5.69
C ALA A 482 7.20 -21.48 6.21
N PHE A 483 8.29 -20.71 6.22
CA PHE A 483 8.23 -19.26 6.32
C PHE A 483 8.22 -18.64 4.92
N VAL A 484 7.37 -17.64 4.67
CA VAL A 484 7.38 -16.85 3.43
C VAL A 484 7.37 -15.36 3.73
N SER A 485 8.36 -14.64 3.20
CA SER A 485 8.34 -13.18 3.10
C SER A 485 7.73 -12.78 1.75
N VAL A 486 6.72 -11.90 1.77
CA VAL A 486 5.88 -11.58 0.61
C VAL A 486 5.94 -10.08 0.34
N ASP A 487 6.31 -9.67 -0.87
CA ASP A 487 6.33 -8.25 -1.28
C ASP A 487 4.91 -7.69 -1.54
N THR A 488 4.11 -7.59 -0.48
CA THR A 488 2.77 -6.97 -0.46
C THR A 488 2.66 -5.94 0.67
N GLY A 489 1.60 -5.13 0.64
CA GLY A 489 1.26 -4.22 1.74
C GLY A 489 0.78 -4.92 3.01
N CYS A 490 0.16 -6.10 2.90
CA CYS A 490 -0.18 -6.98 4.03
C CYS A 490 -0.38 -8.43 3.57
N ILE A 491 -0.50 -9.34 4.52
CA ILE A 491 -1.16 -10.64 4.33
C ILE A 491 -2.61 -10.50 4.82
N THR A 492 -3.53 -11.24 4.21
CA THR A 492 -4.93 -11.32 4.64
C THR A 492 -5.30 -12.78 4.92
N GLU A 493 -6.27 -13.00 5.80
CA GLU A 493 -6.85 -14.34 6.03
C GLU A 493 -7.34 -14.95 4.72
N SER A 494 -7.91 -14.14 3.82
CA SER A 494 -8.32 -14.59 2.48
C SER A 494 -7.17 -15.20 1.68
N VAL A 495 -5.94 -14.68 1.80
CA VAL A 495 -4.73 -15.27 1.19
C VAL A 495 -4.29 -16.53 1.95
N SER A 496 -4.12 -16.45 3.28
CA SER A 496 -3.61 -17.57 4.09
C SER A 496 -4.50 -18.81 4.02
N ARG A 497 -5.81 -18.62 4.14
CA ARG A 497 -6.86 -19.65 4.00
C ARG A 497 -6.89 -20.29 2.62
N ALA A 498 -6.44 -19.58 1.57
CA ALA A 498 -6.36 -20.09 0.21
C ALA A 498 -5.05 -20.81 -0.10
N VAL A 499 -3.94 -20.48 0.58
CA VAL A 499 -2.61 -21.08 0.34
C VAL A 499 -2.56 -22.53 0.84
N ALA A 500 -2.92 -22.82 2.09
CA ALA A 500 -2.75 -24.16 2.66
C ALA A 500 -3.50 -25.29 1.89
N PRO A 501 -4.78 -25.13 1.47
CA PRO A 501 -5.46 -26.15 0.67
C PRO A 501 -4.87 -26.32 -0.75
N ARG A 502 -4.25 -25.27 -1.31
CA ARG A 502 -3.56 -25.34 -2.61
C ARG A 502 -2.21 -26.06 -2.51
N LEU A 503 -1.54 -26.00 -1.36
CA LEU A 503 -0.33 -26.79 -1.08
C LEU A 503 -0.65 -28.30 -0.97
N ASP A 504 -1.70 -28.70 -0.25
CA ASP A 504 -2.13 -30.12 -0.18
C ASP A 504 -2.63 -30.67 -1.53
N ALA A 505 -3.13 -29.78 -2.40
CA ALA A 505 -3.51 -30.10 -3.76
C ALA A 505 -2.36 -30.01 -4.79
N HIS A 506 -1.15 -29.61 -4.39
CA HIS A 506 -0.06 -29.35 -5.32
C HIS A 506 0.60 -30.63 -5.82
N ALA A 507 0.77 -30.77 -7.14
CA ALA A 507 1.19 -32.03 -7.75
C ALA A 507 2.61 -32.53 -7.37
N THR A 508 3.46 -31.65 -6.83
CA THR A 508 4.84 -31.98 -6.39
C THR A 508 5.02 -32.08 -4.89
N ILE A 509 3.99 -31.78 -4.09
CA ILE A 509 4.05 -31.82 -2.62
C ILE A 509 3.20 -33.01 -2.12
N PRO A 510 3.72 -33.91 -1.26
CA PRO A 510 2.92 -34.93 -0.63
C PRO A 510 1.81 -34.34 0.25
N LYS A 511 0.68 -35.03 0.33
CA LYS A 511 -0.48 -34.59 1.13
C LYS A 511 -0.17 -34.54 2.62
N GLY A 512 -0.78 -33.58 3.32
CA GLY A 512 -0.61 -33.38 4.76
C GLY A 512 0.72 -32.76 5.20
N ILE A 513 1.65 -32.44 4.29
CA ILE A 513 2.94 -31.81 4.64
C ILE A 513 2.75 -30.37 5.13
N PHE A 514 1.84 -29.60 4.52
CA PHE A 514 1.58 -28.20 4.88
C PHE A 514 0.12 -27.97 5.31
N SER A 515 -0.03 -27.09 6.30
CA SER A 515 -1.29 -26.70 6.93
C SER A 515 -1.18 -25.26 7.47
N THR A 516 -2.28 -24.68 7.95
CA THR A 516 -2.23 -23.37 8.65
C THR A 516 -1.40 -23.39 9.93
N ALA A 517 -1.12 -24.56 10.52
CA ALA A 517 -0.29 -24.65 11.71
C ALA A 517 1.21 -24.45 11.43
N ASN A 518 1.70 -24.86 10.25
CA ASN A 518 3.12 -24.91 9.89
C ASN A 518 3.48 -24.15 8.60
N VAL A 519 2.58 -23.30 8.10
CA VAL A 519 2.88 -22.24 7.13
C VAL A 519 2.74 -20.89 7.84
N LEU A 520 3.72 -20.00 7.67
CA LEU A 520 3.71 -18.62 8.18
C LEU A 520 4.00 -17.69 7.00
N LEU A 521 3.03 -16.85 6.66
CA LEU A 521 3.15 -15.82 5.63
C LEU A 521 3.29 -14.46 6.31
N SER A 522 4.31 -13.67 5.97
CA SER A 522 4.50 -12.30 6.49
C SER A 522 4.83 -11.34 5.35
N ALA A 523 4.19 -10.18 5.35
CA ALA A 523 4.41 -9.15 4.33
C ALA A 523 5.70 -8.35 4.60
N THR A 524 6.34 -7.87 3.54
CA THR A 524 7.35 -6.81 3.67
C THR A 524 6.71 -5.45 3.97
N HIS A 525 5.39 -5.31 3.80
CA HIS A 525 4.56 -4.11 4.03
C HIS A 525 4.78 -2.99 3.00
N THR A 526 5.09 -3.31 1.73
CA THR A 526 5.26 -2.27 0.70
C THR A 526 3.95 -1.54 0.38
N HIS A 527 3.96 -0.20 0.56
CA HIS A 527 2.86 0.70 0.16
C HIS A 527 2.80 0.94 -1.37
N CYS A 528 3.62 0.21 -2.14
CA CYS A 528 3.65 0.27 -3.60
C CYS A 528 3.31 -1.07 -4.28
N ALA A 529 2.50 -1.91 -3.62
CA ALA A 529 1.88 -3.11 -4.23
C ALA A 529 0.39 -2.88 -4.58
N PRO A 530 -0.16 -3.55 -5.60
CA PRO A 530 -1.61 -3.53 -5.87
C PRO A 530 -2.41 -4.16 -4.73
N GLY A 531 -3.58 -3.61 -4.41
CA GLY A 531 -4.45 -4.06 -3.31
C GLY A 531 -5.61 -4.97 -3.73
N GLY A 532 -6.70 -4.94 -2.95
CA GLY A 532 -7.92 -5.73 -3.21
C GLY A 532 -7.82 -7.21 -2.82
N LEU A 533 -7.03 -7.52 -1.77
CA LEU A 533 -6.68 -8.89 -1.36
C LEU A 533 -7.54 -9.45 -0.21
N SER A 534 -8.54 -8.70 0.28
CA SER A 534 -9.34 -9.06 1.45
C SER A 534 -10.82 -9.19 1.12
N GLU A 535 -11.51 -10.10 1.80
CA GLU A 535 -12.99 -10.18 1.82
C GLU A 535 -13.62 -9.19 2.83
N PHE A 536 -12.80 -8.52 3.65
CA PHE A 536 -13.25 -7.49 4.59
C PHE A 536 -13.33 -6.12 3.91
N LEU A 537 -14.48 -5.45 4.09
CA LEU A 537 -14.82 -4.20 3.41
C LEU A 537 -13.69 -3.16 3.51
N ILE A 538 -13.14 -2.96 4.71
CA ILE A 538 -12.21 -1.86 4.95
C ILE A 538 -10.86 -2.03 4.25
N TYR A 539 -10.43 -3.26 3.93
CA TYR A 539 -9.15 -3.54 3.27
C TYR A 539 -9.25 -3.73 1.75
N SER A 540 -10.47 -3.64 1.20
CA SER A 540 -10.72 -3.77 -0.25
C SER A 540 -11.57 -2.64 -0.86
N MET A 541 -12.26 -1.82 -0.06
CA MET A 541 -13.12 -0.71 -0.55
C MET A 541 -12.67 0.70 -0.10
N HIS A 542 -11.54 0.84 0.61
CA HIS A 542 -10.96 2.16 0.84
C HIS A 542 -10.37 2.72 -0.48
N PRO A 543 -10.49 4.02 -0.79
CA PRO A 543 -9.86 4.60 -1.98
C PRO A 543 -8.34 4.36 -1.95
N PRO A 544 -7.67 3.93 -3.03
CA PRO A 544 -8.13 3.85 -4.42
C PRO A 544 -8.70 2.48 -4.84
N LEU A 545 -8.89 1.54 -3.91
CA LEU A 545 -9.38 0.19 -4.17
C LEU A 545 -10.85 0.17 -4.60
N LYS A 546 -11.25 -0.87 -5.33
CA LYS A 546 -12.61 -1.01 -5.92
C LYS A 546 -13.19 -2.42 -5.67
N GLY A 547 -12.94 -2.96 -4.49
CA GLY A 547 -13.35 -4.30 -4.08
C GLY A 547 -12.22 -5.31 -4.21
N PHE A 548 -12.60 -6.56 -4.40
CA PHE A 548 -11.68 -7.69 -4.48
C PHE A 548 -11.10 -7.82 -5.89
N ASP A 549 -9.77 -7.68 -6.05
CA ASP A 549 -9.10 -7.87 -7.33
C ASP A 549 -8.68 -9.34 -7.48
N LYS A 550 -9.52 -10.12 -8.16
CA LYS A 550 -9.26 -11.55 -8.37
C LYS A 550 -7.98 -11.80 -9.16
N GLN A 551 -7.57 -10.92 -10.08
CA GLN A 551 -6.35 -11.12 -10.86
C GLN A 551 -5.11 -10.97 -9.97
N ASN A 552 -5.11 -9.96 -9.10
CA ASN A 552 -4.05 -9.75 -8.11
C ASN A 552 -4.01 -10.89 -7.08
N PHE A 553 -5.18 -11.27 -6.53
CA PHE A 553 -5.30 -12.35 -5.55
C PHE A 553 -4.79 -13.70 -6.07
N GLU A 554 -5.21 -14.11 -7.26
CA GLU A 554 -4.76 -15.39 -7.84
C GLU A 554 -3.26 -15.36 -8.19
N CYS A 555 -2.70 -14.20 -8.57
CA CYS A 555 -1.27 -14.04 -8.78
C CYS A 555 -0.46 -14.22 -7.48
N ILE A 556 -0.88 -13.56 -6.40
CA ILE A 556 -0.20 -13.62 -5.09
C ILE A 556 -0.36 -14.99 -4.44
N VAL A 557 -1.57 -15.55 -4.38
CA VAL A 557 -1.79 -16.89 -3.81
C VAL A 557 -1.09 -17.96 -4.64
N GLY A 558 -1.15 -17.89 -5.97
CA GLY A 558 -0.43 -18.80 -6.86
C GLY A 558 1.08 -18.72 -6.68
N GLY A 559 1.65 -17.51 -6.65
CA GLY A 559 3.09 -17.33 -6.48
C GLY A 559 3.61 -17.67 -5.10
N ILE A 560 2.82 -17.53 -4.02
CA ILE A 560 3.18 -18.05 -2.69
C ILE A 560 3.22 -19.58 -2.71
N VAL A 561 2.23 -20.24 -3.32
CA VAL A 561 2.19 -21.71 -3.47
C VAL A 561 3.39 -22.20 -4.28
N GLU A 562 3.69 -21.59 -5.42
CA GLU A 562 4.85 -21.94 -6.26
C GLU A 562 6.20 -21.62 -5.59
N ALA A 563 6.30 -20.56 -4.78
CA ALA A 563 7.51 -20.29 -4.00
C ALA A 563 7.75 -21.41 -2.97
N ILE A 564 6.72 -21.84 -2.23
CA ILE A 564 6.81 -22.95 -1.27
C ILE A 564 7.06 -24.28 -2.01
N ALA A 565 6.44 -24.52 -3.17
CA ALA A 565 6.67 -25.73 -3.96
C ALA A 565 8.11 -25.80 -4.51
N ARG A 566 8.66 -24.69 -5.01
CA ARG A 566 10.08 -24.58 -5.39
C ARG A 566 11.01 -24.79 -4.20
N ALA A 567 10.68 -24.24 -3.04
CA ALA A 567 11.43 -24.50 -1.81
C ALA A 567 11.43 -25.99 -1.46
N TYR A 568 10.25 -26.61 -1.37
CA TYR A 568 10.09 -28.02 -1.04
C TYR A 568 10.63 -28.99 -2.12
N ALA A 569 10.80 -28.54 -3.36
CA ALA A 569 11.48 -29.31 -4.41
C ALA A 569 13.01 -29.25 -4.30
N ASN A 570 13.58 -28.07 -4.02
CA ASN A 570 15.02 -27.83 -3.93
C ASN A 570 15.60 -28.24 -2.56
N ARG A 571 15.35 -29.49 -2.15
CA ARG A 571 15.76 -30.00 -0.83
C ARG A 571 17.26 -30.28 -0.78
N GLN A 572 17.94 -29.79 0.25
CA GLN A 572 19.32 -30.16 0.57
C GLN A 572 19.61 -29.99 2.06
N PRO A 573 20.45 -30.85 2.68
CA PRO A 573 20.94 -30.63 4.03
C PRO A 573 21.72 -29.31 4.14
N GLY A 574 21.44 -28.57 5.20
CA GLY A 574 22.06 -27.28 5.50
C GLY A 574 22.00 -26.96 7.00
N VAL A 575 22.45 -25.76 7.35
CA VAL A 575 22.59 -25.29 8.73
C VAL A 575 22.14 -23.84 8.86
N LEU A 576 21.30 -23.60 9.86
CA LEU A 576 20.87 -22.28 10.30
C LEU A 576 21.89 -21.69 11.28
N ARG A 577 22.31 -20.45 11.05
CA ARG A 577 23.11 -19.65 11.98
C ARG A 577 22.45 -18.28 12.20
N VAL A 578 22.76 -17.62 13.31
CA VAL A 578 22.19 -16.29 13.64
C VAL A 578 23.28 -15.31 14.02
N ALA A 579 23.14 -14.06 13.58
CA ALA A 579 23.85 -12.90 14.11
C ALA A 579 22.88 -11.73 14.32
N LYS A 580 23.25 -10.80 15.20
CA LYS A 580 22.46 -9.60 15.51
C LYS A 580 23.34 -8.37 15.58
N GLY A 581 22.78 -7.20 15.32
CA GLY A 581 23.44 -5.95 15.64
C GLY A 581 22.68 -4.71 15.18
N THR A 582 23.18 -3.55 15.57
CA THR A 582 22.53 -2.27 15.36
C THR A 582 22.54 -1.86 13.88
N CYS A 583 21.35 -1.59 13.32
CA CYS A 583 21.16 -0.97 12.02
C CYS A 583 20.85 0.52 12.20
N LEU A 584 21.78 1.40 11.81
CA LEU A 584 21.64 2.86 11.91
C LEU A 584 21.45 3.50 10.53
N GLY A 585 20.85 4.69 10.50
CA GLY A 585 20.61 5.43 9.24
C GLY A 585 19.47 4.87 8.37
N ALA A 586 18.66 3.94 8.89
CA ALA A 586 17.53 3.34 8.17
C ALA A 586 16.15 3.82 8.64
N SER A 587 16.00 4.32 9.87
CA SER A 587 14.66 4.60 10.45
C SER A 587 14.62 5.70 11.52
N VAL A 588 13.42 6.26 11.76
CA VAL A 588 13.08 7.29 12.77
C VAL A 588 11.68 7.05 13.34
N ASN A 589 11.42 7.41 14.60
CA ASN A 589 10.06 7.29 15.17
C ASN A 589 9.13 8.38 14.62
N ARG A 590 7.96 8.00 14.09
CA ARG A 590 6.96 8.94 13.54
C ARG A 590 5.95 9.46 14.58
N SER A 591 5.83 8.77 15.71
CA SER A 591 4.88 9.00 16.81
C SER A 591 5.59 9.12 18.16
N ILE A 592 6.69 9.90 18.18
CA ILE A 592 7.61 10.06 19.31
C ILE A 592 6.95 10.50 20.63
N ASP A 593 5.87 11.27 20.57
CA ASP A 593 5.08 11.69 21.73
C ASP A 593 4.24 10.53 22.31
N ALA A 594 3.71 9.64 21.46
CA ALA A 594 3.10 8.39 21.91
C ALA A 594 4.15 7.44 22.50
N TYR A 595 5.31 7.26 21.85
CA TYR A 595 6.43 6.50 22.43
C TYR A 595 6.84 7.05 23.80
N ASN A 596 6.91 8.38 23.94
CA ASN A 596 7.27 9.04 25.20
C ASN A 596 6.22 8.94 26.31
N ALA A 597 4.98 8.53 26.01
CA ALA A 597 3.99 8.21 27.03
C ALA A 597 4.32 6.90 27.79
N ASN A 598 5.10 5.99 27.20
CA ASN A 598 5.57 4.80 27.89
C ASN A 598 6.41 5.17 29.13
N PRO A 599 6.37 4.37 30.22
CA PRO A 599 7.06 4.65 31.48
C PRO A 599 8.54 5.00 31.29
N ALA A 600 8.99 6.10 31.90
CA ALA A 600 10.36 6.58 31.75
C ALA A 600 11.42 5.54 32.18
N ALA A 601 11.12 4.72 33.19
CA ALA A 601 11.98 3.64 33.64
C ALA A 601 12.08 2.47 32.63
N GLU A 602 11.03 2.21 31.85
CA GLU A 602 11.07 1.22 30.76
C GLU A 602 11.80 1.78 29.54
N ARG A 603 11.54 3.04 29.17
CA ARG A 603 12.26 3.72 28.08
C ARG A 603 13.77 3.78 28.33
N ALA A 604 14.20 3.94 29.59
CA ALA A 604 15.61 3.94 29.99
C ALA A 604 16.33 2.59 29.81
N LEU A 605 15.62 1.50 29.49
CA LEU A 605 16.22 0.21 29.15
C LEU A 605 16.72 0.14 27.69
N TYR A 606 16.42 1.14 26.87
CA TYR A 606 16.71 1.14 25.42
C TYR A 606 17.39 2.44 25.00
N GLU A 607 18.45 2.36 24.19
CA GLU A 607 19.20 3.52 23.69
C GLU A 607 18.38 4.38 22.70
N HIS A 608 17.35 3.80 22.07
CA HIS A 608 16.66 4.39 20.94
C HIS A 608 15.13 4.31 21.05
N ASP A 609 14.47 5.31 20.44
CA ASP A 609 13.01 5.45 20.30
C ASP A 609 12.37 4.49 19.28
N THR A 610 13.21 3.75 18.56
CA THR A 610 12.89 2.84 17.47
C THR A 610 13.67 1.57 17.68
N ASP A 611 13.17 0.43 17.21
CA ASP A 611 14.02 -0.77 17.26
C ASP A 611 15.14 -0.69 16.21
N LYS A 612 16.38 -0.81 16.69
CA LYS A 612 17.58 -0.83 15.84
C LYS A 612 18.23 -2.21 15.79
N GLU A 613 17.75 -3.20 16.56
CA GLU A 613 18.26 -4.57 16.47
C GLU A 613 17.84 -5.15 15.11
N MET A 614 18.82 -5.42 14.25
CA MET A 614 18.65 -6.25 13.07
C MET A 614 19.07 -7.67 13.44
N VAL A 615 18.18 -8.64 13.19
CA VAL A 615 18.41 -10.07 13.45
C VAL A 615 18.50 -10.79 12.11
N LEU A 616 19.69 -11.28 11.76
CA LEU A 616 19.93 -12.01 10.53
C LEU A 616 20.06 -13.51 10.82
N TRP A 617 19.21 -14.29 10.16
CA TRP A 617 19.31 -15.73 10.04
C TRP A 617 20.05 -16.05 8.73
N ARG A 618 21.18 -16.75 8.84
CA ARG A 618 22.02 -17.21 7.72
C ARG A 618 21.76 -18.68 7.45
N LEU A 619 21.66 -19.03 6.16
CA LEU A 619 21.33 -20.37 5.69
C LEU A 619 22.47 -20.86 4.78
N ASP A 620 23.18 -21.92 5.18
CA ASP A 620 24.32 -22.50 4.43
C ASP A 620 24.07 -23.99 4.12
N GLY A 621 24.36 -24.44 2.90
CA GLY A 621 24.31 -25.85 2.52
C GLY A 621 25.52 -26.62 3.03
N LEU A 622 25.34 -27.89 3.42
CA LEU A 622 26.45 -28.77 3.81
C LEU A 622 27.36 -29.14 2.62
N ASP A 623 26.92 -28.89 1.39
CA ASP A 623 27.70 -29.00 0.16
C ASP A 623 28.56 -27.75 -0.15
N GLY A 624 28.59 -26.77 0.76
CA GLY A 624 29.36 -25.54 0.64
C GLY A 624 28.71 -24.44 -0.20
N PHE A 625 27.52 -24.68 -0.78
CA PHE A 625 26.79 -23.64 -1.49
C PHE A 625 25.92 -22.83 -0.52
N PRO A 626 25.97 -21.47 -0.56
CA PRO A 626 25.09 -20.66 0.26
C PRO A 626 23.62 -20.88 -0.15
N ILE A 627 22.73 -20.96 0.84
CA ILE A 627 21.29 -21.12 0.59
C ILE A 627 20.64 -19.75 0.50
N GLY A 628 20.74 -18.96 1.55
CA GLY A 628 20.00 -17.71 1.66
C GLY A 628 20.29 -16.95 2.93
N MET A 629 19.52 -15.88 3.13
CA MET A 629 19.39 -15.23 4.43
C MET A 629 17.97 -14.69 4.63
N ILE A 630 17.55 -14.64 5.90
CA ILE A 630 16.30 -14.05 6.33
C ILE A 630 16.66 -12.98 7.37
N ASN A 631 16.28 -11.74 7.10
CA ASN A 631 16.72 -10.58 7.85
C ASN A 631 15.52 -9.82 8.41
N TRP A 632 15.46 -9.73 9.73
CA TRP A 632 14.38 -9.08 10.47
C TRP A 632 14.83 -7.69 10.92
N PHE A 633 14.09 -6.66 10.53
CA PHE A 633 14.38 -5.28 10.94
C PHE A 633 13.12 -4.41 10.82
N ALA A 634 12.77 -3.67 11.86
CA ALA A 634 11.58 -2.81 11.88
C ALA A 634 11.81 -1.51 11.09
N VAL A 635 11.16 -1.37 9.92
CA VAL A 635 11.03 -0.08 9.20
C VAL A 635 9.93 -0.17 8.13
N HIS A 636 9.04 0.81 8.06
CA HIS A 636 8.06 0.91 6.97
C HIS A 636 8.75 0.98 5.58
N PRO A 637 8.24 0.30 4.55
CA PRO A 637 8.61 0.51 3.16
C PRO A 637 7.71 1.58 2.54
N THR A 638 7.88 2.79 3.08
CA THR A 638 7.21 4.05 2.70
C THR A 638 8.24 5.08 2.21
N SER A 639 9.23 4.60 1.45
CA SER A 639 10.32 5.41 0.86
C SER A 639 9.90 6.04 -0.48
N MET A 640 8.96 5.41 -1.18
CA MET A 640 8.18 5.98 -2.26
C MET A 640 6.83 6.46 -1.72
N GLY A 641 6.54 7.76 -1.83
CA GLY A 641 5.34 8.38 -1.25
C GLY A 641 4.04 8.08 -2.00
N SER A 642 2.90 8.52 -1.45
CA SER A 642 1.56 8.18 -1.96
C SER A 642 1.20 8.73 -3.36
N TRP A 643 2.08 9.53 -3.96
CA TRP A 643 2.02 9.97 -5.36
C TRP A 643 2.73 9.01 -6.33
N PHE A 644 3.52 8.08 -5.81
CA PHE A 644 4.23 7.09 -6.62
C PHE A 644 3.29 5.96 -7.04
N THR A 645 3.31 5.65 -8.34
CA THR A 645 2.31 4.81 -9.00
C THR A 645 2.92 3.65 -9.80
N LEU A 646 4.23 3.46 -9.77
CA LEU A 646 4.86 2.24 -10.29
C LEU A 646 4.94 1.20 -9.18
N ILE A 647 4.74 -0.07 -9.52
CA ILE A 647 4.92 -1.17 -8.57
C ILE A 647 6.39 -1.27 -8.17
N THR A 648 6.64 -1.42 -6.85
CA THR A 648 7.97 -1.63 -6.28
C THR A 648 7.89 -2.29 -4.91
N GLY A 649 8.90 -3.09 -4.54
CA GLY A 649 9.07 -3.61 -3.18
C GLY A 649 9.67 -2.60 -2.19
N ASP A 650 9.85 -1.34 -2.61
CA ASP A 650 10.42 -0.24 -1.81
C ASP A 650 11.79 -0.64 -1.18
N ASN A 651 12.16 -0.11 0.00
CA ASN A 651 13.50 -0.28 0.57
C ASN A 651 13.84 -1.75 0.90
N LYS A 652 12.86 -2.56 1.33
CA LYS A 652 13.05 -3.99 1.65
C LYS A 652 13.17 -4.85 0.39
N GLY A 653 12.32 -4.63 -0.61
CA GLY A 653 12.40 -5.32 -1.89
C GLY A 653 13.66 -4.96 -2.69
N TYR A 654 14.10 -3.70 -2.61
CA TYR A 654 15.39 -3.26 -3.17
C TYR A 654 16.56 -3.97 -2.48
N ALA A 655 16.59 -3.97 -1.14
CA ALA A 655 17.64 -4.64 -0.37
C ALA A 655 17.68 -6.16 -0.63
N ALA A 656 16.51 -6.81 -0.69
CA ALA A 656 16.39 -8.21 -1.05
C ALA A 656 16.95 -8.49 -2.45
N HIS A 657 16.53 -7.72 -3.46
CA HIS A 657 17.00 -7.88 -4.84
C HIS A 657 18.51 -7.62 -4.96
N ALA A 658 19.04 -6.55 -4.35
CA ALA A 658 20.47 -6.23 -4.40
C ALA A 658 21.33 -7.37 -3.81
N PHE A 659 20.95 -7.89 -2.64
CA PHE A 659 21.65 -9.00 -2.00
C PHE A 659 21.55 -10.30 -2.82
N GLU A 660 20.40 -10.55 -3.47
CA GLU A 660 20.20 -11.65 -4.43
C GLU A 660 21.10 -11.50 -5.67
N ARG A 661 21.28 -10.28 -6.19
CA ARG A 661 22.15 -9.97 -7.33
C ARG A 661 23.64 -10.09 -6.98
N GLU A 662 24.04 -9.68 -5.78
CA GLU A 662 25.40 -9.87 -5.24
C GLU A 662 25.79 -11.37 -5.21
N HIS A 663 24.83 -12.26 -4.95
CA HIS A 663 25.02 -13.72 -5.00
C HIS A 663 24.81 -14.33 -6.40
N GLY A 664 24.82 -13.50 -7.45
CA GLY A 664 24.87 -13.91 -8.85
C GLY A 664 23.53 -14.27 -9.49
N ASN A 665 22.40 -13.98 -8.85
CA ASN A 665 21.08 -14.26 -9.41
C ASN A 665 20.77 -13.43 -10.67
N ASN A 666 19.97 -14.01 -11.56
CA ASN A 666 19.16 -13.27 -12.53
C ASN A 666 17.78 -13.94 -12.52
N HIS A 667 16.75 -13.16 -12.18
CA HIS A 667 15.40 -13.70 -11.89
C HIS A 667 14.62 -14.15 -13.13
N LEU A 668 15.07 -13.81 -14.34
CA LEU A 668 14.54 -14.37 -15.60
C LEU A 668 15.30 -15.62 -16.06
N LEU A 669 16.49 -15.86 -15.51
CA LEU A 669 17.33 -17.02 -15.80
C LEU A 669 17.26 -17.98 -14.60
N ASP A 670 16.08 -18.56 -14.36
CA ASP A 670 15.80 -19.41 -13.21
C ASP A 670 16.86 -20.51 -13.05
N ARG A 671 17.50 -20.56 -11.87
CA ARG A 671 18.56 -21.53 -11.56
C ARG A 671 18.15 -22.37 -10.35
N PRO A 672 18.32 -23.70 -10.37
CA PRO A 672 18.03 -24.59 -9.24
C PRO A 672 18.78 -24.29 -7.93
N ARG A 673 19.73 -23.34 -7.94
CA ARG A 673 20.55 -22.93 -6.79
C ARG A 673 20.62 -21.42 -6.58
N SER A 674 19.71 -20.63 -7.19
CA SER A 674 19.60 -19.18 -6.95
C SER A 674 19.54 -18.87 -5.45
N PHE A 675 20.30 -17.90 -4.96
CA PHE A 675 20.22 -17.45 -3.57
C PHE A 675 18.84 -16.85 -3.26
N VAL A 676 18.38 -16.84 -2.02
CA VAL A 676 17.14 -16.12 -1.63
C VAL A 676 17.41 -15.25 -0.41
N ALA A 677 17.10 -13.96 -0.51
CA ALA A 677 17.33 -12.96 0.54
C ALA A 677 16.02 -12.29 0.94
N ALA A 678 15.48 -12.59 2.12
CA ALA A 678 14.31 -11.90 2.64
C ALA A 678 14.71 -10.77 3.59
N PHE A 679 14.23 -9.55 3.33
CA PHE A 679 14.21 -8.46 4.31
C PHE A 679 12.76 -8.27 4.73
N ALA A 680 12.35 -8.84 5.85
CA ALA A 680 10.98 -8.79 6.32
C ALA A 680 10.83 -7.84 7.53
N GLN A 681 9.61 -7.80 8.08
CA GLN A 681 9.18 -6.87 9.11
C GLN A 681 9.31 -7.44 10.53
N SER A 682 8.99 -6.62 11.55
CA SER A 682 8.95 -7.09 12.93
C SER A 682 7.97 -6.30 13.80
N ASN A 683 8.30 -5.06 14.12
CA ASN A 683 7.48 -4.16 14.95
C ASN A 683 7.74 -2.70 14.54
N GLU A 684 7.41 -2.42 13.29
CA GLU A 684 7.62 -1.16 12.59
C GLU A 684 6.49 -0.14 12.75
N GLY A 685 5.45 -0.41 13.56
CA GLY A 685 4.19 0.34 13.59
C GLY A 685 4.32 1.85 13.82
N ASP A 686 5.41 2.31 14.46
CA ASP A 686 5.76 3.73 14.65
C ASP A 686 7.10 4.13 13.97
N VAL A 687 7.60 3.32 13.02
CA VAL A 687 8.99 3.34 12.53
C VAL A 687 9.09 3.70 11.04
N SER A 688 9.26 4.99 10.75
CA SER A 688 9.33 5.52 9.39
C SER A 688 10.74 5.43 8.78
N PRO A 689 10.89 5.18 7.45
CA PRO A 689 12.14 5.32 6.71
C PRO A 689 12.50 6.78 6.41
N ASN A 690 11.60 7.75 6.69
CA ASN A 690 11.74 9.14 6.28
C ASN A 690 12.67 9.93 7.24
N ILE A 691 13.91 9.46 7.38
CA ILE A 691 14.95 10.01 8.28
C ILE A 691 15.37 11.45 7.95
N CYS A 692 15.13 11.92 6.72
CA CYS A 692 15.32 13.33 6.32
C CYS A 692 14.16 14.24 6.76
N GLY A 693 13.20 13.71 7.53
CA GLY A 693 12.03 14.41 8.03
C GLY A 693 10.76 14.20 7.19
N PRO A 694 9.62 14.77 7.66
CA PRO A 694 8.30 14.55 7.09
C PRO A 694 8.17 14.83 5.59
N ARG A 695 7.21 14.15 4.96
CA ARG A 695 6.89 14.31 3.54
C ARG A 695 6.07 15.57 3.27
N HIS A 696 6.43 16.29 2.22
CA HIS A 696 5.65 17.40 1.67
C HIS A 696 5.88 17.54 0.15
N CYS A 697 5.03 18.31 -0.52
CA CYS A 697 5.11 18.51 -1.99
C CYS A 697 6.48 19.01 -2.50
N GLY A 698 7.26 19.67 -1.66
CA GLY A 698 8.61 20.16 -1.99
C GLY A 698 9.73 19.13 -1.88
N ASN A 699 9.50 17.93 -1.32
CA ASN A 699 10.54 16.90 -1.16
C ASN A 699 10.26 15.56 -1.87
N GLN A 700 9.20 15.49 -2.68
CA GLN A 700 8.79 14.28 -3.44
C GLN A 700 9.85 13.73 -4.40
N THR A 701 10.72 14.59 -4.93
CA THR A 701 11.82 14.21 -5.83
C THR A 701 12.92 13.40 -5.13
N GLN A 702 12.92 13.33 -3.80
CA GLN A 702 13.91 12.61 -3.01
C GLN A 702 13.57 11.13 -2.80
N ASP A 703 12.36 10.68 -3.14
CA ASP A 703 11.84 9.34 -2.83
C ASP A 703 12.81 8.20 -3.19
N PHE A 704 13.31 8.19 -4.43
CA PHE A 704 14.30 7.19 -4.86
C PHE A 704 15.59 7.26 -4.04
N SER A 705 16.09 8.46 -3.72
CA SER A 705 17.28 8.60 -2.87
C SER A 705 17.04 8.13 -1.43
N ARG A 706 15.83 8.31 -0.88
CA ARG A 706 15.43 7.77 0.44
C ARG A 706 15.36 6.25 0.41
N MET A 707 14.72 5.69 -0.62
CA MET A 707 14.60 4.24 -0.84
C MET A 707 15.99 3.59 -0.91
N VAL A 708 16.90 4.13 -1.73
CA VAL A 708 18.27 3.62 -1.86
C VAL A 708 19.07 3.82 -0.57
N GLN A 709 18.95 4.98 0.12
CA GLN A 709 19.64 5.24 1.38
C GLN A 709 19.22 4.25 2.49
N VAL A 710 17.93 3.99 2.65
CA VAL A 710 17.39 3.08 3.67
C VAL A 710 17.61 1.61 3.29
N ALA A 711 17.63 1.29 2.00
CA ALA A 711 18.03 -0.03 1.52
C ALA A 711 19.52 -0.29 1.74
N GLU A 712 20.40 0.67 1.43
CA GLU A 712 21.85 0.53 1.65
C GLU A 712 22.23 0.52 3.14
N ALA A 713 21.52 1.25 4.00
CA ALA A 713 21.67 1.11 5.46
C ALA A 713 21.30 -0.30 5.95
N GLN A 714 20.21 -0.88 5.43
CA GLN A 714 19.83 -2.26 5.70
C GLN A 714 20.84 -3.26 5.12
N LEU A 715 21.31 -3.06 3.88
CA LEU A 715 22.28 -3.92 3.19
C LEU A 715 23.65 -3.89 3.86
N ALA A 716 24.19 -2.72 4.22
CA ALA A 716 25.48 -2.62 4.91
C ALA A 716 25.48 -3.39 6.23
N THR A 717 24.37 -3.32 6.98
CA THR A 717 24.19 -4.08 8.22
C THR A 717 24.03 -5.58 7.92
N ALA A 718 23.20 -5.96 6.95
CA ALA A 718 22.98 -7.36 6.57
C ALA A 718 24.23 -8.04 6.00
N ARG A 719 25.01 -7.36 5.14
CA ARG A 719 26.29 -7.85 4.60
C ARG A 719 27.28 -8.15 5.74
N ARG A 720 27.38 -7.26 6.74
CA ARG A 720 28.20 -7.48 7.95
C ARG A 720 27.69 -8.67 8.77
N LEU A 721 26.40 -8.67 9.13
CA LEU A 721 25.80 -9.75 9.93
C LEU A 721 25.86 -11.12 9.23
N TYR A 722 25.77 -11.17 7.90
CA TYR A 722 25.90 -12.40 7.13
C TYR A 722 27.32 -13.00 7.22
N VAL A 723 28.37 -12.15 7.27
CA VAL A 723 29.75 -12.60 7.49
C VAL A 723 29.96 -13.02 8.96
N GLU A 724 29.48 -12.25 9.92
CA GLU A 724 29.57 -12.58 11.35
C GLU A 724 28.84 -13.91 11.67
N ALA A 725 27.64 -14.10 11.12
CA ALA A 725 26.83 -15.30 11.29
C ALA A 725 27.52 -16.56 10.78
N ALA A 726 28.51 -16.48 9.89
CA ALA A 726 29.29 -17.66 9.47
C ALA A 726 30.07 -18.30 10.63
N SER A 727 30.46 -17.49 11.62
CA SER A 727 31.23 -17.91 12.81
C SER A 727 30.33 -18.30 13.99
N SER A 728 29.03 -18.03 13.93
CA SER A 728 28.08 -18.40 14.98
C SER A 728 27.88 -19.93 15.05
N PRO A 729 27.56 -20.48 16.23
CA PRO A 729 27.06 -21.86 16.34
C PRO A 729 25.86 -22.10 15.42
N ALA A 730 25.75 -23.32 14.90
CA ALA A 730 24.56 -23.74 14.16
C ALA A 730 23.41 -24.05 15.14
N ILE A 731 22.19 -23.68 14.77
CA ILE A 731 20.97 -23.99 15.51
C ILE A 731 20.59 -25.45 15.26
N ALA A 732 20.18 -26.14 16.33
CA ALA A 732 19.89 -27.58 16.35
C ALA A 732 18.68 -27.89 17.26
N GLY A 733 18.09 -29.08 17.11
CA GLY A 733 16.89 -29.52 17.84
C GLY A 733 15.57 -29.27 17.09
N SER A 734 14.53 -30.03 17.46
CA SER A 734 13.24 -30.07 16.77
C SER A 734 12.53 -28.74 16.49
N ILE A 735 11.77 -28.71 15.39
CA ILE A 735 10.84 -27.65 15.00
C ILE A 735 9.50 -27.88 15.70
N LYS A 736 8.92 -26.84 16.30
CA LYS A 736 7.66 -26.92 17.06
C LYS A 736 6.76 -25.76 16.64
N CYS A 737 5.64 -26.04 15.98
CA CYS A 737 4.68 -25.02 15.53
C CYS A 737 3.37 -25.14 16.32
N VAL A 738 2.84 -24.01 16.81
CA VAL A 738 1.48 -23.91 17.33
C VAL A 738 0.76 -22.73 16.70
N HIS A 739 -0.54 -22.90 16.44
CA HIS A 739 -1.41 -21.92 15.80
C HIS A 739 -2.76 -21.86 16.53
N GLN A 740 -3.33 -20.66 16.67
CA GLN A 740 -4.59 -20.41 17.35
C GLN A 740 -5.34 -19.28 16.65
N TYR A 741 -6.59 -19.52 16.23
CA TYR A 741 -7.52 -18.43 15.94
C TYR A 741 -8.13 -17.93 17.26
N VAL A 742 -8.21 -16.61 17.43
CA VAL A 742 -8.72 -15.94 18.63
C VAL A 742 -9.73 -14.86 18.24
N ASP A 743 -10.94 -14.86 18.82
CA ASP A 743 -11.86 -13.71 18.70
C ASP A 743 -11.37 -12.56 19.60
N TYR A 744 -10.93 -11.48 18.97
CA TYR A 744 -10.39 -10.31 19.63
C TYR A 744 -11.46 -9.34 20.18
N ASN A 745 -12.75 -9.53 19.93
CA ASN A 745 -13.79 -8.62 20.43
C ASN A 745 -13.91 -8.59 21.96
N ALA A 746 -13.61 -9.71 22.65
CA ALA A 746 -13.86 -9.85 24.09
C ALA A 746 -12.94 -10.90 24.78
N ILE A 747 -11.64 -10.90 24.48
CA ILE A 747 -10.66 -11.80 25.12
C ILE A 747 -10.64 -11.53 26.64
N PRO A 748 -10.97 -12.49 27.51
CA PRO A 748 -10.94 -12.29 28.96
C PRO A 748 -9.51 -12.26 29.49
N LEU A 749 -9.20 -11.24 30.30
CA LEU A 749 -7.91 -11.07 30.94
C LEU A 749 -7.88 -11.78 32.30
N SER A 750 -6.87 -12.63 32.49
CA SER A 750 -6.53 -13.19 33.80
C SER A 750 -6.06 -12.12 34.78
N ALA A 751 -6.02 -12.45 36.08
CA ALA A 751 -5.60 -11.50 37.11
C ALA A 751 -4.18 -10.91 36.91
N LYS A 752 -3.28 -11.65 36.24
CA LYS A 752 -1.93 -11.21 35.82
C LYS A 752 -1.97 -10.20 34.68
N TRP A 753 -2.86 -10.40 33.71
CA TRP A 753 -2.91 -9.65 32.46
C TRP A 753 -3.92 -8.49 32.44
N HIS A 754 -4.87 -8.46 33.39
CA HIS A 754 -5.66 -7.27 33.70
C HIS A 754 -4.82 -6.23 34.46
N GLN A 755 -3.80 -5.69 33.81
CA GLN A 755 -2.87 -4.72 34.43
C GLN A 755 -3.54 -3.36 34.65
N TYR A 756 -4.34 -2.92 33.69
CA TYR A 756 -5.00 -1.62 33.66
C TYR A 756 -6.38 -1.68 34.33
N LYS A 757 -6.43 -1.42 35.63
CA LYS A 757 -7.65 -1.56 36.45
C LYS A 757 -8.74 -0.52 36.15
N GLU A 758 -8.41 0.56 35.46
CA GLU A 758 -9.37 1.52 34.93
C GLU A 758 -10.07 1.02 33.65
N CYS A 759 -9.52 -0.01 33.00
CA CYS A 759 -10.10 -0.68 31.84
C CYS A 759 -10.89 -1.93 32.23
N ALA A 760 -11.82 -2.35 31.37
CA ALA A 760 -12.55 -3.60 31.52
C ALA A 760 -11.58 -4.81 31.61
N PRO A 761 -11.97 -5.94 32.23
CA PRO A 761 -11.16 -7.16 32.28
C PRO A 761 -11.17 -7.95 30.95
N THR A 762 -11.35 -7.26 29.82
CA THR A 762 -11.43 -7.84 28.46
C THR A 762 -10.79 -6.91 27.43
N THR A 763 -10.55 -7.39 26.20
CA THR A 763 -10.52 -6.47 25.03
C THR A 763 -11.91 -5.87 24.76
N SER A 764 -12.00 -4.92 23.85
CA SER A 764 -13.27 -4.32 23.42
C SER A 764 -13.58 -4.57 21.93
N PRO A 765 -14.86 -4.48 21.51
CA PRO A 765 -15.27 -4.78 20.14
C PRO A 765 -14.59 -3.84 19.14
N GLY A 766 -14.01 -4.41 18.07
CA GLY A 766 -12.99 -3.72 17.27
C GLY A 766 -13.47 -2.47 16.53
N CYS A 767 -12.95 -1.28 16.87
CA CYS A 767 -13.33 0.02 16.31
C CYS A 767 -12.11 0.85 15.88
N ILE A 768 -12.26 1.65 14.82
CA ILE A 768 -11.26 2.63 14.35
C ILE A 768 -11.61 4.03 14.87
N GLY A 769 -10.58 4.78 15.27
CA GLY A 769 -10.67 6.15 15.77
C GLY A 769 -10.50 7.23 14.69
N VAL A 770 -11.04 8.43 14.93
CA VAL A 770 -11.02 9.54 13.96
C VAL A 770 -9.61 9.92 13.49
N SER A 771 -8.58 9.91 14.35
CA SER A 771 -7.21 10.24 13.94
C SER A 771 -6.57 9.23 12.97
N MET A 772 -7.13 8.03 12.77
CA MET A 772 -6.72 7.12 11.68
C MET A 772 -6.96 7.79 10.31
N LEU A 773 -8.06 8.50 10.14
CA LEU A 773 -8.41 9.19 8.89
C LEU A 773 -7.45 10.33 8.53
N SER A 774 -6.58 10.73 9.46
CA SER A 774 -5.57 11.75 9.21
C SER A 774 -4.30 11.22 8.53
N GLY A 775 -4.08 9.90 8.49
CA GLY A 775 -2.80 9.31 8.09
C GLY A 775 -1.64 9.75 9.00
N THR A 776 -0.39 9.49 8.61
CA THR A 776 0.78 9.95 9.36
C THR A 776 1.37 11.22 8.74
N THR A 777 1.86 12.12 9.58
CA THR A 777 2.63 13.29 9.12
C THR A 777 3.94 12.92 8.41
N PHE A 778 4.58 11.80 8.76
CA PHE A 778 5.86 11.38 8.18
C PHE A 778 5.72 10.68 6.82
N ASP A 779 4.85 9.67 6.70
CA ASP A 779 4.83 8.74 5.57
C ASP A 779 3.76 9.05 4.53
N GLY A 780 2.59 9.53 4.96
CA GLY A 780 1.48 9.84 4.06
C GLY A 780 0.27 10.38 4.81
N ARG A 781 -0.07 11.65 4.55
CA ARG A 781 -1.26 12.28 5.12
C ARG A 781 -2.52 11.79 4.40
N GLY A 782 -3.53 11.43 5.18
CA GLY A 782 -4.90 11.24 4.73
C GLY A 782 -5.64 12.57 4.67
N ILE A 783 -6.77 12.68 5.37
CA ILE A 783 -7.55 13.92 5.45
C ILE A 783 -6.78 14.96 6.27
N ALA A 784 -6.10 15.87 5.59
CA ALA A 784 -5.20 16.85 6.20
C ALA A 784 -5.85 17.79 7.24
N MET A 785 -7.18 17.97 7.19
CA MET A 785 -7.93 18.76 8.18
C MET A 785 -8.11 18.05 9.53
N ILE A 786 -7.93 16.73 9.58
CA ILE A 786 -8.03 15.96 10.82
C ILE A 786 -6.64 15.93 11.50
N PRO A 787 -6.51 16.33 12.77
CA PRO A 787 -5.27 16.17 13.51
C PRO A 787 -5.07 14.73 14.01
N GLU A 788 -3.81 14.38 14.26
CA GLU A 788 -3.48 13.23 15.12
C GLU A 788 -3.69 13.64 16.60
N GLY A 789 -3.96 12.69 17.49
CA GLY A 789 -4.12 12.95 18.92
C GLY A 789 -5.54 13.31 19.36
N LEU A 790 -6.58 12.94 18.60
CA LEU A 790 -7.97 13.23 18.97
C LEU A 790 -8.46 12.29 20.08
N THR A 791 -8.38 12.77 21.32
CA THR A 791 -8.91 12.10 22.50
C THR A 791 -10.37 12.44 22.79
N TRP A 792 -11.12 11.41 23.16
CA TRP A 792 -12.49 11.47 23.66
C TRP A 792 -12.51 12.03 25.08
N SER A 793 -13.42 12.98 25.32
CA SER A 793 -13.63 13.61 26.62
C SER A 793 -15.11 13.93 26.82
N SER A 794 -15.55 14.05 28.08
CA SER A 794 -16.96 14.13 28.48
C SER A 794 -17.64 15.50 28.23
N ASP A 795 -17.20 16.18 27.18
CA ASP A 795 -17.64 17.46 26.63
C ASP A 795 -17.81 17.39 25.09
N LYS A 796 -17.26 16.35 24.45
CA LYS A 796 -17.19 16.18 22.97
C LYS A 796 -18.16 15.12 22.44
N HIS A 797 -19.28 14.91 23.13
CA HIS A 797 -20.19 13.77 22.91
C HIS A 797 -20.65 13.56 21.46
N TRP A 798 -20.81 14.66 20.71
CA TRP A 798 -21.33 14.69 19.35
C TRP A 798 -20.38 14.08 18.28
N LEU A 799 -19.13 13.78 18.63
CA LEU A 799 -18.12 13.25 17.71
C LEU A 799 -18.10 11.72 17.57
N THR A 800 -18.87 10.97 18.36
CA THR A 800 -18.96 9.50 18.23
C THR A 800 -20.20 9.08 17.46
N LEU A 801 -20.05 8.16 16.51
CA LEU A 801 -21.17 7.51 15.83
C LEU A 801 -21.68 6.26 16.58
N VAL A 802 -21.02 5.85 17.68
CA VAL A 802 -21.32 4.59 18.39
C VAL A 802 -21.26 4.78 19.92
N PRO A 803 -22.22 5.49 20.54
CA PRO A 803 -22.16 5.82 21.97
C PRO A 803 -22.06 4.61 22.91
N GLN A 804 -22.59 3.44 22.51
CA GLN A 804 -22.58 2.22 23.32
C GLN A 804 -21.16 1.68 23.54
N THR A 805 -20.37 1.56 22.47
CA THR A 805 -19.00 1.01 22.50
C THR A 805 -17.95 2.07 22.91
N GLN A 806 -18.31 3.35 22.86
CA GLN A 806 -17.43 4.48 23.16
C GLN A 806 -16.81 4.44 24.57
N ALA A 807 -17.51 3.88 25.57
CA ALA A 807 -16.98 3.73 26.93
C ALA A 807 -15.88 2.65 27.04
N GLU A 808 -15.93 1.63 26.19
CA GLU A 808 -15.00 0.49 26.17
C GLU A 808 -13.73 0.80 25.38
N GLN A 809 -13.84 1.69 24.38
CA GLN A 809 -12.74 2.20 23.56
C GLN A 809 -11.97 3.37 24.22
N LYS A 810 -12.38 3.79 25.42
CA LYS A 810 -11.69 4.79 26.28
C LYS A 810 -11.37 6.11 25.56
N GLU A 811 -10.09 6.41 25.37
CA GLU A 811 -9.64 7.70 24.82
C GLU A 811 -9.92 7.83 23.31
N LYS A 812 -10.21 6.75 22.59
CA LYS A 812 -10.44 6.77 21.14
C LYS A 812 -11.81 7.35 20.79
N VAL A 813 -11.85 8.49 20.10
CA VAL A 813 -13.09 8.97 19.44
C VAL A 813 -13.44 8.02 18.28
N ILE A 814 -14.51 7.21 18.40
CA ILE A 814 -14.85 6.20 17.38
C ILE A 814 -15.34 6.87 16.09
N ALA A 815 -14.66 6.58 14.99
CA ALA A 815 -15.13 6.87 13.63
C ALA A 815 -16.01 5.74 13.08
N PHE A 816 -15.56 4.48 13.21
CA PHE A 816 -16.27 3.31 12.67
C PHE A 816 -16.19 2.11 13.62
N PRO A 817 -17.31 1.42 13.89
CA PRO A 817 -17.30 0.10 14.51
C PRO A 817 -17.02 -0.95 13.42
N THR A 818 -15.86 -1.60 13.48
CA THR A 818 -15.32 -2.36 12.35
C THR A 818 -15.53 -3.87 12.46
N ALA A 819 -15.03 -4.49 13.54
CA ALA A 819 -14.98 -5.94 13.67
C ALA A 819 -16.37 -6.53 13.99
N SER A 820 -17.11 -5.90 14.89
CA SER A 820 -18.47 -6.32 15.31
C SER A 820 -19.51 -6.28 14.20
N TYR A 821 -19.23 -5.55 13.11
CA TYR A 821 -20.10 -5.40 11.93
C TYR A 821 -19.52 -6.12 10.69
N GLY A 822 -18.45 -6.93 10.85
CA GLY A 822 -17.84 -7.70 9.77
C GLY A 822 -17.11 -6.86 8.70
N LEU A 823 -16.77 -5.61 9.02
CA LEU A 823 -16.07 -4.68 8.12
C LEU A 823 -14.55 -4.87 8.16
N SER A 824 -14.03 -5.37 9.28
CA SER A 824 -12.67 -5.87 9.52
C SER A 824 -12.76 -7.27 10.15
N PRO A 825 -11.67 -8.07 10.17
CA PRO A 825 -11.65 -9.33 10.92
C PRO A 825 -11.81 -9.08 12.43
N SER A 826 -12.44 -10.04 13.11
CA SER A 826 -12.56 -10.14 14.57
C SER A 826 -11.82 -11.36 15.11
N VAL A 827 -12.00 -12.50 14.45
CA VAL A 827 -11.24 -13.72 14.69
C VAL A 827 -9.93 -13.62 13.93
N LEU A 828 -8.80 -13.76 14.63
CA LEU A 828 -7.47 -13.50 14.09
C LEU A 828 -6.50 -14.66 14.37
N PRO A 829 -5.61 -15.01 13.43
CA PRO A 829 -4.59 -16.04 13.62
C PRO A 829 -3.41 -15.51 14.46
N LEU A 830 -3.04 -16.25 15.50
CA LEU A 830 -1.75 -16.14 16.18
C LEU A 830 -0.96 -17.43 15.97
N GLN A 831 0.34 -17.32 15.74
CA GLN A 831 1.21 -18.48 15.53
C GLN A 831 2.54 -18.28 16.26
N LEU A 832 3.04 -19.34 16.88
CA LEU A 832 4.34 -19.37 17.54
C LEU A 832 5.12 -20.58 17.05
N VAL A 833 6.32 -20.34 16.52
CA VAL A 833 7.21 -21.37 16.00
C VAL A 833 8.52 -21.36 16.78
N SER A 834 8.94 -22.52 17.28
CA SER A 834 10.26 -22.74 17.87
C SER A 834 11.12 -23.51 16.88
N ILE A 835 12.36 -23.08 16.66
CA ILE A 835 13.36 -23.81 15.87
C ILE A 835 14.50 -24.17 16.83
N GLY A 836 14.64 -25.46 17.11
CA GLY A 836 15.39 -25.91 18.27
C GLY A 836 14.77 -25.46 19.58
N ASP A 837 15.59 -25.47 20.62
CA ASP A 837 15.32 -24.83 21.91
C ASP A 837 16.12 -23.52 22.04
N ALA A 838 16.28 -22.80 20.92
CA ALA A 838 17.15 -21.63 20.80
C ALA A 838 16.51 -20.44 20.06
N LEU A 839 15.59 -20.65 19.11
CA LEU A 839 14.91 -19.57 18.38
C LEU A 839 13.40 -19.66 18.54
N ALA A 840 12.74 -18.52 18.71
CA ALA A 840 11.27 -18.41 18.67
C ALA A 840 10.83 -17.32 17.67
N LEU A 841 9.79 -17.60 16.89
CA LEU A 841 9.21 -16.70 15.91
C LEU A 841 7.71 -16.53 16.20
N ALA A 842 7.32 -15.32 16.59
CA ALA A 842 5.94 -14.96 16.94
C ALA A 842 5.28 -14.22 15.77
N ALA A 843 4.30 -14.85 15.12
CA ALA A 843 3.55 -14.28 14.01
C ALA A 843 2.33 -13.52 14.52
N VAL A 844 2.20 -12.25 14.14
CA VAL A 844 1.13 -11.35 14.59
C VAL A 844 0.46 -10.62 13.43
N PRO A 845 -0.88 -10.58 13.34
CA PRO A 845 -1.63 -9.99 12.24
C PRO A 845 -1.80 -8.47 12.40
N PHE A 846 -0.76 -7.78 12.85
CA PHE A 846 -0.80 -6.37 13.25
C PHE A 846 0.52 -5.65 12.94
N GLU A 847 0.46 -4.33 12.82
CA GLU A 847 1.60 -3.43 12.88
C GLU A 847 1.89 -3.03 14.34
N LEU A 848 2.84 -3.72 14.99
CA LEU A 848 3.22 -3.45 16.38
C LEU A 848 4.14 -2.22 16.44
N THR A 849 3.90 -1.31 17.38
CA THR A 849 4.86 -0.23 17.69
C THR A 849 6.17 -0.76 18.27
N THR A 850 7.17 0.12 18.33
CA THR A 850 8.47 -0.14 18.94
C THR A 850 8.33 -0.72 20.34
N MET A 851 7.54 -0.12 21.24
CA MET A 851 7.41 -0.64 22.60
C MET A 851 6.46 -1.84 22.70
N ALA A 852 5.41 -1.93 21.88
CA ALA A 852 4.55 -3.12 21.83
C ALA A 852 5.33 -4.38 21.44
N GLY A 853 6.19 -4.30 20.41
CA GLY A 853 7.06 -5.41 20.00
C GLY A 853 8.10 -5.78 21.06
N ARG A 854 8.70 -4.79 21.74
CA ARG A 854 9.61 -5.02 22.87
C ARG A 854 8.93 -5.75 24.03
N ARG A 855 7.74 -5.31 24.45
CA ARG A 855 6.94 -5.95 25.50
C ARG A 855 6.54 -7.38 25.14
N LEU A 856 6.14 -7.64 23.89
CA LEU A 856 5.83 -9.00 23.42
C LEU A 856 7.06 -9.91 23.42
N ARG A 857 8.22 -9.42 22.95
CA ARG A 857 9.49 -10.17 23.02
C ARG A 857 9.91 -10.48 24.46
N ALA A 858 9.70 -9.55 25.40
CA ALA A 858 9.98 -9.80 26.82
C ALA A 858 9.10 -10.95 27.37
N THR A 859 7.78 -10.89 27.17
CA THR A 859 6.86 -11.96 27.60
C THR A 859 7.23 -13.33 27.05
N LEU A 860 7.64 -13.40 25.79
CA LEU A 860 8.06 -14.67 25.18
C LEU A 860 9.43 -15.15 25.66
N ARG A 861 10.35 -14.26 26.04
CA ARG A 861 11.63 -14.64 26.70
C ARG A 861 11.40 -15.17 28.12
N ASP A 862 10.41 -14.63 28.83
CA ASP A 862 10.00 -15.13 30.15
C ASP A 862 9.28 -16.49 30.04
N ALA A 863 8.45 -16.68 29.01
CA ALA A 863 7.68 -17.91 28.77
C ALA A 863 8.49 -19.03 28.08
N LEU A 864 9.54 -18.68 27.34
CA LEU A 864 10.51 -19.59 26.70
C LEU A 864 11.95 -19.17 27.07
N PRO A 865 12.41 -19.46 28.31
CA PRO A 865 13.74 -19.06 28.76
C PRO A 865 14.85 -19.69 27.90
N GLY A 866 15.75 -18.85 27.39
CA GLY A 866 16.84 -19.24 26.50
C GLY A 866 16.56 -19.03 25.01
N HIS A 867 15.30 -18.81 24.61
CA HIS A 867 14.94 -18.55 23.21
C HIS A 867 15.21 -17.12 22.78
N ASP A 868 15.89 -16.99 21.65
CA ASP A 868 15.99 -15.74 20.90
C ASP A 868 14.69 -15.48 20.13
N VAL A 869 13.84 -14.62 20.72
CA VAL A 869 12.52 -14.27 20.19
C VAL A 869 12.60 -13.19 19.10
N VAL A 870 12.09 -13.53 17.92
CA VAL A 870 11.74 -12.64 16.82
C VAL A 870 10.22 -12.47 16.76
N VAL A 871 9.76 -11.27 16.40
CA VAL A 871 8.36 -11.02 16.02
C VAL A 871 8.30 -10.87 14.50
N ALA A 872 7.32 -11.51 13.86
CA ALA A 872 6.98 -11.29 12.45
C ALA A 872 5.65 -10.52 12.37
N GLY A 873 5.75 -9.24 11.99
CA GLY A 873 4.60 -8.37 11.75
C GLY A 873 3.81 -8.74 10.49
N LEU A 874 2.57 -8.23 10.42
CA LEU A 874 1.62 -8.43 9.32
C LEU A 874 1.54 -9.88 8.83
N ALA A 875 1.49 -10.82 9.78
CA ALA A 875 1.60 -12.24 9.52
C ALA A 875 0.24 -12.95 9.60
N ASN A 876 -0.01 -13.80 8.60
CA ASN A 876 -1.20 -14.62 8.38
C ASN A 876 -2.56 -13.88 8.20
N ASP A 877 -2.76 -12.72 8.82
CA ASP A 877 -3.86 -11.78 8.50
C ASP A 877 -3.42 -10.33 8.81
N TYR A 878 -4.33 -9.36 8.69
CA TYR A 878 -4.07 -7.96 9.00
C TYR A 878 -5.28 -7.28 9.63
N CYS A 879 -5.09 -6.73 10.85
CA CYS A 879 -6.11 -5.95 11.56
C CYS A 879 -5.54 -4.64 12.15
N GLY A 880 -4.85 -3.87 11.31
CA GLY A 880 -4.32 -2.55 11.67
C GLY A 880 -3.18 -2.63 12.68
N TYR A 881 -3.20 -1.72 13.66
CA TYR A 881 -2.07 -1.46 14.54
C TYR A 881 -2.19 -2.14 15.91
N MET A 882 -1.06 -2.21 16.63
CA MET A 882 -1.01 -2.59 18.04
C MET A 882 -0.02 -1.69 18.80
N THR A 883 -0.57 -0.75 19.57
CA THR A 883 0.18 0.10 20.50
C THR A 883 0.25 -0.49 21.90
N THR A 884 1.08 0.10 22.78
CA THR A 884 0.92 -0.03 24.23
C THR A 884 -0.36 0.68 24.73
N ARG A 885 -0.72 0.49 26.01
CA ARG A 885 -1.84 1.20 26.66
C ARG A 885 -1.58 2.71 26.71
N GLU A 886 -0.32 3.06 26.92
CA GLU A 886 0.18 4.41 27.12
C GLU A 886 0.22 5.16 25.78
N GLU A 887 0.76 4.55 24.73
CA GLU A 887 0.67 5.02 23.35
C GLU A 887 -0.79 5.12 22.87
N TYR A 888 -1.64 4.15 23.23
CA TYR A 888 -3.07 4.17 22.92
C TYR A 888 -3.75 5.41 23.49
N ALA A 889 -3.44 5.80 24.73
CA ALA A 889 -4.07 6.94 25.40
C ALA A 889 -3.80 8.28 24.67
N VAL A 890 -2.70 8.38 23.91
CA VAL A 890 -2.36 9.58 23.13
C VAL A 890 -3.18 9.71 21.85
N GLN A 891 -3.73 8.61 21.30
CA GLN A 891 -4.57 8.61 20.08
C GLN A 891 -3.95 9.28 18.84
N ARG A 892 -2.64 9.11 18.64
CA ARG A 892 -2.02 9.26 17.31
C ARG A 892 -2.50 8.18 16.34
N TYR A 893 -2.05 8.24 15.08
CA TYR A 893 -2.51 7.37 14.00
C TYR A 893 -2.53 5.88 14.39
N GLU A 894 -1.48 5.39 15.05
CA GLU A 894 -1.35 4.00 15.51
C GLU A 894 -2.37 3.65 16.62
N GLY A 895 -2.54 4.53 17.61
CA GLY A 895 -3.48 4.33 18.73
C GLY A 895 -4.95 4.40 18.30
N ALA A 896 -5.26 5.28 17.34
CA ALA A 896 -6.57 5.32 16.69
C ALA A 896 -6.86 4.07 15.85
N SER A 897 -5.80 3.43 15.32
CA SER A 897 -5.88 2.24 14.46
C SER A 897 -5.66 0.92 15.21
N THR A 898 -5.53 0.95 16.54
CA THR A 898 -5.45 -0.24 17.41
C THR A 898 -6.88 -0.72 17.72
N HIS A 899 -7.43 -1.59 16.87
CA HIS A 899 -8.87 -1.88 16.79
C HIS A 899 -9.54 -2.24 18.13
N PHE A 900 -8.97 -3.17 18.90
CA PHE A 900 -9.62 -3.86 20.03
C PHE A 900 -9.41 -3.18 21.40
N GLY A 901 -9.15 -1.88 21.34
CA GLY A 901 -9.09 -0.99 22.50
C GLY A 901 -7.78 -1.07 23.29
N PRO A 902 -7.73 -0.41 24.46
CA PRO A 902 -6.50 -0.20 25.25
C PRO A 902 -5.86 -1.49 25.78
N ASN A 903 -6.58 -2.61 25.79
CA ASN A 903 -6.12 -3.91 26.28
C ASN A 903 -5.56 -4.84 25.19
N GLN A 904 -5.57 -4.44 23.91
CA GLN A 904 -5.22 -5.32 22.78
C GLN A 904 -3.81 -5.95 22.91
N LEU A 905 -2.82 -5.19 23.38
CA LEU A 905 -1.45 -5.70 23.59
C LEU A 905 -1.39 -6.73 24.72
N VAL A 906 -1.91 -6.40 25.92
CA VAL A 906 -1.85 -7.31 27.08
C VAL A 906 -2.68 -8.59 26.88
N ALA A 907 -3.78 -8.50 26.12
CA ALA A 907 -4.51 -9.68 25.67
C ALA A 907 -3.68 -10.54 24.70
N THR A 908 -2.96 -9.92 23.76
CA THR A 908 -2.07 -10.64 22.84
C THR A 908 -0.91 -11.31 23.57
N GLN A 909 -0.26 -10.60 24.51
CA GLN A 909 0.78 -11.16 25.37
C GLN A 909 0.27 -12.38 26.17
N GLN A 910 -0.94 -12.32 26.74
CA GLN A 910 -1.57 -13.46 27.39
C GLN A 910 -1.73 -14.66 26.44
N GLN A 911 -2.22 -14.44 25.22
CA GLN A 911 -2.39 -15.54 24.25
C GLN A 911 -1.03 -16.12 23.83
N PHE A 912 0.04 -15.31 23.75
CA PHE A 912 1.39 -15.84 23.51
C PHE A 912 1.96 -16.65 24.69
N GLU A 913 1.58 -16.39 25.94
CA GLU A 913 1.88 -17.30 27.05
C GLU A 913 1.10 -18.63 26.94
N VAL A 914 -0.15 -18.59 26.47
CA VAL A 914 -0.95 -19.80 26.17
C VAL A 914 -0.31 -20.60 25.04
N LEU A 915 0.15 -19.94 23.97
CA LEU A 915 0.88 -20.58 22.87
C LEU A 915 2.21 -21.17 23.33
N ALA A 916 3.02 -20.44 24.10
CA ALA A 916 4.28 -20.95 24.65
C ALA A 916 4.05 -22.18 25.56
N GLY A 917 3.05 -22.12 26.43
CA GLY A 917 2.64 -23.24 27.27
C GLY A 917 2.14 -24.45 26.48
N ALA A 918 1.43 -24.23 25.36
CA ALA A 918 0.97 -25.28 24.46
C ALA A 918 2.13 -25.92 23.66
N LEU A 919 3.07 -25.10 23.20
CA LEU A 919 4.29 -25.50 22.48
C LEU A 919 5.19 -26.37 23.36
N LEU A 920 5.48 -25.93 24.58
CA LEU A 920 6.26 -26.69 25.57
C LEU A 920 5.58 -28.03 25.94
N GLN A 921 4.24 -28.04 26.06
CA GLN A 921 3.48 -29.25 26.34
C GLN A 921 3.24 -30.16 25.13
N ARG A 922 3.62 -29.73 23.91
CA ARG A 922 3.28 -30.40 22.63
C ARG A 922 1.78 -30.68 22.47
N LYS A 923 0.93 -29.70 22.77
CA LYS A 923 -0.54 -29.78 22.66
C LYS A 923 -1.08 -28.69 21.72
N ALA A 924 -2.24 -28.95 21.13
CA ALA A 924 -2.99 -27.89 20.43
C ALA A 924 -3.52 -26.85 21.45
N PRO A 925 -3.38 -25.54 21.18
CA PRO A 925 -4.00 -24.50 22.00
C PRO A 925 -5.53 -24.45 21.77
N PRO A 926 -6.32 -23.90 22.71
CA PRO A 926 -7.76 -23.70 22.50
C PRO A 926 -8.02 -22.67 21.39
N THR A 927 -8.42 -23.12 20.20
CA THR A 927 -8.64 -22.29 19.02
C THR A 927 -10.13 -22.06 18.73
N CYS A 928 -10.46 -20.86 18.28
CA CYS A 928 -11.71 -20.61 17.56
C CYS A 928 -11.72 -21.36 16.21
N PRO A 929 -12.89 -21.52 15.57
CA PRO A 929 -12.97 -21.80 14.13
C PRO A 929 -12.26 -20.69 13.32
N ALA A 930 -11.84 -21.01 12.10
CA ALA A 930 -11.34 -20.00 11.16
C ALA A 930 -12.43 -18.96 10.82
N PRO A 931 -12.07 -17.72 10.46
CA PRO A 931 -13.04 -16.68 10.13
C PRO A 931 -14.00 -17.09 9.01
N ALA A 932 -15.29 -16.75 9.19
CA ALA A 932 -16.24 -16.78 8.10
C ALA A 932 -15.90 -15.73 7.04
N HIS A 933 -16.37 -15.91 5.80
CA HIS A 933 -16.19 -14.92 4.73
C HIS A 933 -16.73 -13.54 5.17
N GLY A 934 -15.96 -12.49 4.88
CA GLY A 934 -16.31 -11.12 5.27
C GLY A 934 -17.61 -10.61 4.62
N PHE A 935 -18.12 -9.47 5.13
CA PHE A 935 -19.41 -8.87 4.73
C PHE A 935 -19.55 -8.65 3.20
N VAL A 936 -18.43 -8.54 2.47
CA VAL A 936 -18.42 -8.39 1.01
C VAL A 936 -17.79 -9.62 0.35
N THR A 937 -18.61 -10.60 0.01
CA THR A 937 -18.19 -11.79 -0.73
C THR A 937 -17.79 -11.46 -2.17
N THR A 938 -16.50 -11.16 -2.36
CA THR A 938 -15.80 -11.09 -3.66
C THR A 938 -16.33 -10.09 -4.70
N THR A 939 -17.07 -9.04 -4.29
CA THR A 939 -17.55 -8.04 -5.26
C THR A 939 -16.37 -7.31 -5.93
N HIS A 940 -16.33 -7.41 -7.26
CA HIS A 940 -15.21 -6.98 -8.11
C HIS A 940 -15.68 -5.82 -9.00
N TRP A 941 -15.47 -4.58 -8.56
CA TRP A 941 -15.85 -3.37 -9.29
C TRP A 941 -14.71 -2.83 -10.17
N HIS A 942 -13.67 -3.65 -10.39
CA HIS A 942 -12.54 -3.34 -11.26
C HIS A 942 -12.97 -3.49 -12.72
N THR A 943 -12.80 -2.44 -13.54
CA THR A 943 -13.11 -2.48 -14.97
C THR A 943 -12.16 -3.46 -15.67
N PRO A 944 -12.66 -4.50 -16.37
CA PRO A 944 -11.83 -5.41 -17.16
C PRO A 944 -11.35 -4.75 -18.45
N VAL A 945 -10.32 -5.29 -19.09
CA VAL A 945 -9.88 -4.81 -20.41
C VAL A 945 -10.97 -5.10 -21.44
N VAL A 946 -11.62 -4.04 -21.92
CA VAL A 946 -12.70 -4.13 -22.92
C VAL A 946 -12.10 -4.50 -24.28
N GLN A 947 -11.16 -3.69 -24.77
CA GLN A 947 -10.44 -3.85 -26.03
C GLN A 947 -9.24 -2.89 -26.03
N ASP A 948 -8.14 -3.27 -26.68
CA ASP A 948 -7.03 -2.39 -27.02
C ASP A 948 -7.04 -2.04 -28.52
N SER A 949 -6.47 -0.89 -28.88
CA SER A 949 -6.31 -0.45 -30.27
C SER A 949 -4.99 0.30 -30.50
N VAL A 950 -4.59 0.40 -31.76
CA VAL A 950 -3.50 1.28 -32.22
C VAL A 950 -4.03 2.24 -33.30
N PRO A 951 -3.36 3.35 -33.61
CA PRO A 951 -3.75 4.24 -34.71
C PRO A 951 -3.74 3.52 -36.06
N THR A 952 -4.57 3.98 -37.01
CA THR A 952 -4.66 3.40 -38.35
C THR A 952 -3.29 3.42 -39.05
N GLY A 953 -2.80 2.24 -39.45
CA GLY A 953 -1.49 2.08 -40.10
C GLY A 953 -0.34 1.78 -39.14
N CYS A 954 -0.57 1.77 -37.83
CA CYS A 954 0.37 1.29 -36.81
C CYS A 954 0.02 -0.14 -36.37
N SER A 955 0.97 -0.80 -35.71
CA SER A 955 0.86 -2.10 -35.04
C SER A 955 1.19 -1.99 -33.55
N PHE A 956 0.85 -3.00 -32.75
CA PHE A 956 1.36 -3.11 -31.38
C PHE A 956 2.84 -3.49 -31.42
N GLY A 957 3.67 -2.81 -30.62
CA GLY A 957 5.14 -2.91 -30.68
C GLY A 957 5.81 -1.84 -31.53
N ASP A 958 5.07 -1.07 -32.35
CA ASP A 958 5.63 0.05 -33.11
C ASP A 958 6.08 1.20 -32.20
N LEU A 959 7.14 1.92 -32.62
CA LEU A 959 7.67 3.08 -31.91
C LEU A 959 6.78 4.32 -32.07
N VAL A 960 6.41 4.91 -30.95
CA VAL A 960 5.82 6.26 -30.82
C VAL A 960 6.91 7.33 -30.75
N SER A 961 8.00 7.00 -30.03
CA SER A 961 9.21 7.82 -29.95
C SER A 961 10.41 6.91 -29.66
N ASP A 962 11.40 6.92 -30.53
CA ASP A 962 12.64 6.17 -30.33
C ASP A 962 13.61 6.88 -29.35
N VAL A 963 14.76 6.27 -29.10
CA VAL A 963 15.87 6.90 -28.36
C VAL A 963 16.32 8.21 -29.02
N LEU A 964 16.62 9.22 -28.21
CA LEU A 964 16.90 10.58 -28.68
C LEU A 964 18.34 10.74 -29.21
N ASP A 965 19.28 10.04 -28.59
CA ASP A 965 20.71 10.18 -28.83
C ASP A 965 21.31 8.84 -29.28
N SER A 966 22.33 8.90 -30.14
CA SER A 966 23.08 7.72 -30.58
C SER A 966 24.18 7.30 -29.59
N VAL A 967 24.48 8.11 -28.57
CA VAL A 967 25.47 7.84 -27.53
C VAL A 967 24.98 8.36 -26.19
N TYR A 968 24.99 7.50 -25.18
CA TYR A 968 24.69 7.79 -23.78
C TYR A 968 25.89 7.47 -22.87
N TYR A 969 25.88 8.04 -21.67
CA TYR A 969 26.88 7.82 -20.64
C TYR A 969 26.25 7.36 -19.31
N PRO A 970 27.02 6.72 -18.40
CA PRO A 970 26.55 6.42 -17.05
C PRO A 970 25.97 7.65 -16.33
N GLY A 971 24.78 7.46 -15.75
CA GLY A 971 23.95 8.51 -15.14
C GLY A 971 22.94 9.18 -16.08
N ASP A 972 22.98 8.91 -17.39
CA ASP A 972 21.99 9.41 -18.35
C ASP A 972 20.76 8.47 -18.41
N THR A 973 19.59 8.99 -18.77
CA THR A 973 18.37 8.18 -18.96
C THR A 973 18.09 7.95 -20.43
N VAL A 974 18.19 6.69 -20.88
CA VAL A 974 17.67 6.25 -22.17
C VAL A 974 16.16 6.06 -22.08
N ARG A 975 15.40 6.49 -23.08
CA ARG A 975 13.94 6.30 -23.14
C ARG A 975 13.48 5.92 -24.54
N ALA A 976 12.55 4.98 -24.64
CA ALA A 976 11.78 4.69 -25.86
C ALA A 976 10.29 4.46 -25.51
N THR A 977 9.38 4.81 -26.41
CA THR A 977 7.93 4.68 -26.22
C THR A 977 7.31 3.89 -27.37
N PHE A 978 6.43 2.94 -27.03
CA PHE A 978 5.83 1.97 -27.94
C PHE A 978 4.30 2.03 -27.91
N HIS A 979 3.64 1.70 -29.02
CA HIS A 979 2.21 1.43 -29.07
C HIS A 979 1.90 0.11 -28.38
N ALA A 980 1.08 0.13 -27.32
CA ALA A 980 0.94 -0.99 -26.40
C ALA A 980 -0.53 -1.24 -25.98
N GLY A 981 -0.85 -2.51 -25.73
CA GLY A 981 -2.07 -2.95 -25.04
C GLY A 981 -1.99 -2.77 -23.53
N HIS A 982 -3.08 -3.09 -22.81
CA HIS A 982 -3.20 -2.89 -21.38
C HIS A 982 -2.56 -4.03 -20.53
N PRO A 983 -1.65 -3.76 -19.57
CA PRO A 983 -0.94 -4.79 -18.77
C PRO A 983 -1.81 -5.84 -18.06
N LYS A 984 -3.04 -5.51 -17.63
CA LYS A 984 -4.02 -6.52 -17.14
C LYS A 984 -4.28 -7.69 -18.10
N ASN A 985 -3.99 -7.57 -19.40
CA ASN A 985 -4.13 -8.70 -20.34
C ASN A 985 -3.23 -9.88 -19.95
N ASN A 986 -2.02 -9.60 -19.48
CA ASN A 986 -1.04 -10.59 -19.08
C ASN A 986 -0.07 -9.94 -18.08
N LEU A 987 -0.01 -10.45 -16.86
CA LEU A 987 0.92 -9.95 -15.82
C LEU A 987 2.40 -10.24 -16.15
N ARG A 988 2.63 -11.08 -17.17
CA ARG A 988 3.94 -11.57 -17.60
C ARG A 988 4.72 -12.17 -16.43
N THR A 989 4.02 -12.90 -15.56
CA THR A 989 4.57 -13.55 -14.37
C THR A 989 5.69 -14.52 -14.75
N GLN A 990 6.83 -14.47 -14.04
CA GLN A 990 8.07 -15.18 -14.43
C GLN A 990 8.63 -14.78 -15.81
N SER A 991 8.20 -13.64 -16.36
CA SER A 991 8.68 -13.01 -17.58
C SER A 991 8.84 -11.50 -17.32
N THR A 992 8.88 -10.67 -18.37
CA THR A 992 9.15 -9.24 -18.25
C THR A 992 8.41 -8.41 -19.31
N PHE A 993 8.14 -7.14 -19.02
CA PHE A 993 7.63 -6.14 -19.97
C PHE A 993 8.73 -5.37 -20.71
N LEU A 994 9.98 -5.40 -20.21
CA LEU A 994 11.13 -4.69 -20.79
C LEU A 994 12.40 -5.54 -20.73
N GLU A 995 13.23 -5.48 -21.77
CA GLU A 995 14.58 -6.04 -21.76
C GLU A 995 15.58 -4.98 -22.25
N VAL A 996 16.68 -4.79 -21.51
CA VAL A 996 17.84 -4.03 -21.96
C VAL A 996 18.87 -5.02 -22.52
N HIS A 997 19.17 -4.91 -23.80
CA HIS A 997 20.11 -5.78 -24.49
C HIS A 997 21.43 -5.06 -24.79
N ARG A 998 22.55 -5.79 -24.67
CA ARG A 998 23.87 -5.38 -25.16
C ARG A 998 24.31 -6.29 -26.31
N TRP A 999 24.93 -5.73 -27.33
CA TRP A 999 25.54 -6.47 -28.42
C TRP A 999 26.90 -7.05 -28.02
N ARG A 1000 27.21 -8.26 -28.49
CA ARG A 1000 28.50 -8.95 -28.29
C ARG A 1000 29.11 -9.30 -29.64
N ASP A 1001 29.99 -8.44 -30.15
CA ASP A 1001 30.69 -8.64 -31.43
C ASP A 1001 31.50 -9.94 -31.49
N ASP A 1002 32.00 -10.41 -30.34
CA ASP A 1002 32.73 -11.67 -30.20
C ASP A 1002 31.85 -12.93 -30.29
N LEU A 1003 30.53 -12.78 -30.21
CA LEU A 1003 29.55 -13.88 -30.27
C LEU A 1003 28.50 -13.69 -31.37
N GLY A 1004 28.38 -12.50 -31.97
CA GLY A 1004 27.36 -12.15 -32.96
C GLY A 1004 25.93 -12.11 -32.43
N VAL A 1005 25.74 -11.90 -31.12
CA VAL A 1005 24.41 -11.96 -30.47
C VAL A 1005 24.14 -10.79 -29.53
N TRP A 1006 22.85 -10.56 -29.27
CA TRP A 1006 22.37 -9.71 -28.19
C TRP A 1006 22.28 -10.52 -26.88
N ILE A 1007 22.79 -9.97 -25.77
CA ILE A 1007 22.69 -10.54 -24.42
C ILE A 1007 21.84 -9.64 -23.52
N LEU A 1008 21.06 -10.25 -22.62
CA LEU A 1008 20.29 -9.55 -21.59
C LEU A 1008 21.22 -8.92 -20.55
N VAL A 1009 20.97 -7.66 -20.18
CA VAL A 1009 21.70 -6.92 -19.14
C VAL A 1009 20.80 -6.52 -17.98
N ALA A 1010 19.61 -6.00 -18.28
CA ALA A 1010 18.60 -5.59 -17.29
C ALA A 1010 17.17 -5.88 -17.78
N ASP A 1011 16.23 -5.93 -16.86
CA ASP A 1011 14.83 -6.36 -17.00
C ASP A 1011 13.91 -5.53 -16.08
N ASP A 1012 12.59 -5.72 -16.13
CA ASP A 1012 11.63 -5.04 -15.20
C ASP A 1012 11.69 -5.49 -13.73
N SER A 1013 12.69 -6.30 -13.35
CA SER A 1013 13.08 -6.54 -11.95
C SER A 1013 14.30 -5.71 -11.53
N SER A 1014 14.98 -5.04 -12.47
CA SER A 1014 16.22 -4.31 -12.27
C SER A 1014 15.96 -2.83 -11.92
N ALA A 1015 16.45 -2.39 -10.76
CA ALA A 1015 16.10 -1.09 -10.15
C ALA A 1015 16.49 0.16 -10.96
N ASP A 1016 17.39 0.05 -11.93
CA ASP A 1016 17.76 1.16 -12.84
C ASP A 1016 16.81 1.28 -14.06
N THR A 1017 15.73 0.50 -14.10
CA THR A 1017 14.76 0.46 -15.21
C THR A 1017 13.36 0.85 -14.77
N PHE A 1018 12.57 1.37 -15.70
CA PHE A 1018 11.18 1.74 -15.48
C PHE A 1018 10.32 1.34 -16.68
N PHE A 1019 9.25 0.61 -16.41
CA PHE A 1019 8.15 0.42 -17.35
C PHE A 1019 7.01 1.36 -16.93
N ARG A 1020 6.58 2.26 -17.80
CA ARG A 1020 5.40 3.11 -17.60
C ARG A 1020 4.36 2.82 -18.66
N TRP A 1021 3.10 2.73 -18.25
CA TRP A 1021 1.97 2.55 -19.12
C TRP A 1021 1.00 3.72 -18.98
N ALA A 1022 0.48 4.23 -20.11
CA ALA A 1022 -0.49 5.31 -20.13
C ALA A 1022 -1.61 5.07 -21.15
N ARG A 1023 -2.86 5.29 -20.71
CA ARG A 1023 -4.06 5.34 -21.56
C ARG A 1023 -4.00 6.55 -22.49
N VAL A 1024 -4.28 6.34 -23.78
CA VAL A 1024 -4.34 7.40 -24.80
C VAL A 1024 -5.68 7.31 -25.52
N GLY A 1025 -6.55 8.30 -25.30
CA GLY A 1025 -7.93 8.25 -25.77
C GLY A 1025 -8.73 7.15 -25.07
N VAL A 1026 -9.47 6.35 -25.84
CA VAL A 1026 -10.43 5.35 -25.30
C VAL A 1026 -9.81 3.97 -25.13
N SER A 1027 -9.19 3.43 -26.18
CA SER A 1027 -8.66 2.05 -26.22
C SER A 1027 -7.19 1.95 -26.64
N THR A 1028 -6.56 3.05 -27.05
CA THR A 1028 -5.12 3.08 -27.33
C THR A 1028 -4.33 3.31 -26.05
N SER A 1029 -3.08 2.86 -26.01
CA SER A 1029 -2.16 3.13 -24.91
C SER A 1029 -0.72 3.09 -25.36
N HIS A 1030 0.16 3.71 -24.58
CA HIS A 1030 1.60 3.72 -24.80
C HIS A 1030 2.33 3.03 -23.64
N ALA A 1031 3.38 2.28 -23.97
CA ALA A 1031 4.37 1.80 -23.02
C ALA A 1031 5.67 2.58 -23.19
N THR A 1032 6.11 3.30 -22.17
CA THR A 1032 7.43 3.94 -22.12
C THR A 1032 8.37 3.05 -21.32
N ILE A 1033 9.51 2.69 -21.92
CA ILE A 1033 10.63 2.06 -21.23
C ILE A 1033 11.68 3.14 -20.96
N GLU A 1034 12.15 3.21 -19.73
CA GLU A 1034 13.27 4.06 -19.32
C GLU A 1034 14.38 3.18 -18.73
N TRP A 1035 15.63 3.48 -19.04
CA TRP A 1035 16.81 2.88 -18.44
C TRP A 1035 17.80 3.97 -18.04
N VAL A 1036 18.05 4.10 -16.75
CA VAL A 1036 19.12 4.96 -16.22
C VAL A 1036 20.41 4.17 -16.33
N VAL A 1037 21.37 4.62 -17.13
CA VAL A 1037 22.59 3.84 -17.42
C VAL A 1037 23.44 3.71 -16.14
N PRO A 1038 23.63 2.51 -15.56
CA PRO A 1038 24.28 2.38 -14.26
C PRO A 1038 25.77 2.77 -14.28
N PRO A 1039 26.32 3.30 -13.16
CA PRO A 1039 27.76 3.42 -12.97
C PRO A 1039 28.48 2.09 -13.25
N GLY A 1040 29.59 2.15 -14.01
CA GLY A 1040 30.35 0.95 -14.38
C GLY A 1040 29.77 0.14 -15.56
N THR A 1041 28.67 0.58 -16.19
CA THR A 1041 28.15 -0.06 -17.42
C THR A 1041 29.25 -0.13 -18.50
N PRO A 1042 29.59 -1.34 -19.01
CA PRO A 1042 30.64 -1.48 -20.00
C PRO A 1042 30.29 -0.80 -21.33
N PRO A 1043 31.24 -0.08 -21.97
CA PRO A 1043 31.00 0.49 -23.30
C PRO A 1043 30.60 -0.53 -24.37
N GLY A 1044 29.81 -0.10 -25.35
CA GLY A 1044 29.35 -0.93 -26.47
C GLY A 1044 27.98 -0.51 -26.98
N THR A 1045 27.41 -1.29 -27.88
CA THR A 1045 26.08 -1.04 -28.46
C THR A 1045 24.99 -1.74 -27.64
N TYR A 1046 23.90 -1.02 -27.39
CA TYR A 1046 22.74 -1.42 -26.60
C TYR A 1046 21.43 -1.19 -27.38
N ARG A 1047 20.33 -1.83 -26.96
CA ARG A 1047 18.96 -1.51 -27.40
C ARG A 1047 17.95 -1.81 -26.30
N LEU A 1048 16.82 -1.11 -26.32
CA LEU A 1048 15.64 -1.43 -25.51
C LEU A 1048 14.72 -2.36 -26.30
N LYS A 1049 14.07 -3.29 -25.60
CA LYS A 1049 12.99 -4.12 -26.13
C LYS A 1049 11.77 -4.06 -25.22
N HIS A 1050 10.60 -3.88 -25.81
CA HIS A 1050 9.30 -4.02 -25.15
C HIS A 1050 8.68 -5.39 -25.43
N HIS A 1051 8.07 -5.97 -24.40
CA HIS A 1051 7.18 -7.11 -24.50
C HIS A 1051 5.79 -6.74 -23.95
N GLY A 1052 4.73 -7.11 -24.65
CA GLY A 1052 3.38 -6.83 -24.17
C GLY A 1052 2.31 -7.71 -24.81
N ASP A 1053 1.08 -7.52 -24.35
CA ASP A 1053 -0.06 -8.35 -24.72
C ASP A 1053 -1.29 -7.46 -24.94
N CYS A 1054 -2.03 -7.68 -26.03
CA CYS A 1054 -3.18 -6.88 -26.43
C CYS A 1054 -4.45 -7.72 -26.62
N LYS A 1055 -5.61 -7.09 -26.42
CA LYS A 1055 -6.92 -7.67 -26.70
C LYS A 1055 -7.56 -6.93 -27.88
N PRO A 1056 -7.34 -7.37 -29.13
CA PRO A 1056 -7.64 -6.58 -30.33
C PRO A 1056 -9.13 -6.40 -30.64
N SER A 1057 -10.03 -7.17 -30.01
CA SER A 1057 -11.47 -7.06 -30.16
C SER A 1057 -12.20 -7.31 -28.84
N TRP A 1058 -13.28 -6.58 -28.59
CA TRP A 1058 -14.18 -6.82 -27.47
C TRP A 1058 -14.91 -8.16 -27.54
N SER A 1059 -15.16 -8.69 -28.75
CA SER A 1059 -15.93 -9.91 -28.98
C SER A 1059 -15.08 -11.19 -28.96
N GLN A 1060 -13.76 -11.06 -29.05
CA GLN A 1060 -12.83 -12.18 -28.98
C GLN A 1060 -12.23 -12.29 -27.57
N LYS A 1061 -12.10 -13.52 -27.06
CA LYS A 1061 -11.40 -13.82 -25.80
C LYS A 1061 -9.88 -14.00 -25.98
N ALA A 1062 -9.40 -14.01 -27.23
CA ALA A 1062 -7.99 -14.16 -27.53
C ALA A 1062 -7.21 -12.91 -27.11
N ILE A 1063 -6.10 -13.14 -26.42
CA ILE A 1063 -5.08 -12.14 -26.10
C ILE A 1063 -3.85 -12.50 -26.94
N LEU A 1064 -3.26 -11.50 -27.60
CA LEU A 1064 -2.14 -11.68 -28.51
C LEU A 1064 -0.90 -10.98 -27.95
N SER A 1065 0.19 -11.72 -27.81
CA SER A 1065 1.50 -11.16 -27.43
C SER A 1065 2.18 -10.50 -28.64
N TYR A 1066 2.96 -9.46 -28.38
CA TYR A 1066 3.78 -8.75 -29.36
C TYR A 1066 5.10 -8.29 -28.70
N GLU A 1067 6.07 -7.93 -29.54
CA GLU A 1067 7.33 -7.31 -29.10
C GLU A 1067 7.66 -6.08 -29.96
N GLY A 1068 8.41 -5.14 -29.38
CA GLY A 1068 8.90 -3.93 -30.03
C GLY A 1068 10.35 -3.66 -29.66
N PHE A 1069 11.10 -2.95 -30.51
CA PHE A 1069 12.52 -2.66 -30.30
C PHE A 1069 12.82 -1.18 -30.55
N SER A 1070 13.70 -0.58 -29.75
CA SER A 1070 14.31 0.72 -30.09
C SER A 1070 15.35 0.56 -31.19
N SER A 1071 15.76 1.67 -31.81
CA SER A 1071 17.04 1.71 -32.52
C SER A 1071 18.20 1.36 -31.57
N PRO A 1072 19.30 0.76 -32.07
CA PRO A 1072 20.52 0.59 -31.31
C PRO A 1072 21.20 1.94 -30.98
N PHE A 1073 21.76 2.04 -29.78
CA PHE A 1073 22.51 3.21 -29.29
C PHE A 1073 23.81 2.77 -28.62
N GLY A 1074 24.83 3.65 -28.61
CA GLY A 1074 26.08 3.40 -27.89
C GLY A 1074 26.00 3.81 -26.43
N VAL A 1075 26.67 3.06 -25.56
CA VAL A 1075 27.06 3.52 -24.20
C VAL A 1075 28.57 3.72 -24.17
N GLN A 1076 29.02 4.84 -23.61
CA GLN A 1076 30.43 5.21 -23.50
C GLN A 1076 30.78 5.70 -22.09
N LEU A 1077 32.07 5.66 -21.72
CA LEU A 1077 32.55 6.36 -20.52
C LEU A 1077 32.64 7.86 -20.82
N ARG A 1078 32.23 8.71 -19.85
CA ARG A 1078 32.38 10.18 -20.02
C ARG A 1078 33.87 10.50 -20.18
N PRO A 1079 34.27 11.30 -21.19
CA PRO A 1079 35.64 11.79 -21.28
C PRO A 1079 35.99 12.53 -20.01
N THR A 1080 37.03 12.09 -19.30
CA THR A 1080 37.53 12.80 -18.13
C THR A 1080 38.18 14.10 -18.59
N THR A 1081 37.45 15.21 -18.50
CA THR A 1081 38.00 16.55 -18.69
C THR A 1081 39.26 16.66 -17.83
N PRO A 1082 40.46 16.90 -18.41
CA PRO A 1082 41.66 17.00 -17.62
C PRO A 1082 41.50 18.18 -16.65
N LEU A 1083 41.65 17.91 -15.35
CA LEU A 1083 41.66 18.96 -14.34
C LEU A 1083 42.73 19.98 -14.73
N LEU A 1084 42.29 21.21 -14.96
CA LEU A 1084 43.19 22.32 -15.27
C LEU A 1084 43.99 22.63 -14.00
N VAL A 1085 45.14 21.97 -13.83
CA VAL A 1085 46.08 22.25 -12.75
C VAL A 1085 46.65 23.64 -12.97
N VAL A 1086 45.97 24.64 -12.41
CA VAL A 1086 46.46 26.01 -12.31
C VAL A 1086 47.62 26.00 -11.32
N ALA A 1087 48.82 25.71 -11.82
CA ALA A 1087 50.04 25.90 -11.05
C ALA A 1087 50.10 27.37 -10.58
N PRO A 1088 50.31 27.62 -9.28
CA PRO A 1088 50.36 28.99 -8.76
C PRO A 1088 51.53 29.73 -9.39
N ALA A 1089 51.26 30.93 -9.92
CA ALA A 1089 52.25 31.68 -10.69
C ALA A 1089 53.37 32.23 -9.79
N THR A 1090 54.50 31.53 -9.74
CA THR A 1090 55.73 32.01 -9.14
C THR A 1090 56.27 33.20 -9.94
N LYS A 1091 56.19 34.41 -9.36
CA LYS A 1091 56.92 35.57 -9.86
C LYS A 1091 58.36 35.52 -9.38
N GLU A 1092 59.26 35.08 -10.23
CA GLU A 1092 60.62 35.63 -10.25
C GLU A 1092 61.12 35.70 -11.70
N ALA A 1093 61.74 36.82 -12.07
CA ALA A 1093 62.03 37.14 -13.47
C ALA A 1093 63.34 37.92 -13.60
N ALA A 1094 64.43 37.22 -13.91
CA ALA A 1094 65.60 37.79 -14.58
C ALA A 1094 66.54 36.69 -15.13
N ILE A 1095 66.65 36.60 -16.45
CA ILE A 1095 67.89 36.66 -17.27
C ILE A 1095 67.49 36.39 -18.73
N SER A 1096 68.28 36.85 -19.70
CA SER A 1096 67.80 37.21 -21.05
C SER A 1096 68.53 36.50 -22.20
N THR A 1097 68.06 36.77 -23.44
CA THR A 1097 68.65 36.36 -24.75
C THR A 1097 68.40 34.87 -25.11
N PRO A 1098 68.43 34.42 -26.40
CA PRO A 1098 69.13 34.98 -27.58
C PRO A 1098 68.27 35.61 -28.68
N LYS A 1099 68.93 35.96 -29.80
CA LYS A 1099 68.43 36.76 -30.93
C LYS A 1099 67.92 35.92 -32.10
N THR A 1100 67.18 36.57 -33.00
CA THR A 1100 66.95 36.23 -34.42
C THR A 1100 68.28 35.96 -35.19
N THR A 1101 68.33 35.33 -36.37
CA THR A 1101 67.51 35.58 -37.60
C THR A 1101 67.75 34.51 -38.71
N ARG A 1102 66.99 34.58 -39.83
CA ARG A 1102 67.31 34.14 -41.23
C ARG A 1102 67.14 32.63 -41.57
N LEU A 1103 66.78 32.17 -42.78
CA LEU A 1103 66.48 32.74 -44.15
C LEU A 1103 65.30 31.93 -44.80
N ILE A 1104 64.25 32.53 -45.41
CA ILE A 1104 63.98 32.92 -46.83
C ILE A 1104 63.50 31.82 -47.83
N GLY A 1105 62.42 32.15 -48.59
CA GLY A 1105 61.85 31.45 -49.76
C GLY A 1105 60.37 31.04 -49.54
N GLY A 1106 59.35 31.32 -50.36
CA GLY A 1106 59.23 31.80 -51.76
C GLY A 1106 58.46 30.75 -52.59
N VAL A 1107 57.45 31.01 -53.45
CA VAL A 1107 56.95 32.22 -54.15
C VAL A 1107 55.44 32.03 -54.52
N ALA A 1108 54.74 33.10 -54.92
CA ALA A 1108 53.52 33.15 -55.77
C ALA A 1108 52.11 33.35 -55.14
N SER A 1109 51.28 34.05 -55.92
CA SER A 1109 49.84 34.43 -55.80
C SER A 1109 49.40 34.88 -57.22
N PRO A 1110 48.24 35.53 -57.50
CA PRO A 1110 46.98 35.71 -56.75
C PRO A 1110 45.69 35.42 -57.59
N THR A 1111 44.50 35.53 -56.99
CA THR A 1111 43.24 36.11 -57.55
C THR A 1111 42.08 35.98 -56.54
N ALA A 1112 40.94 36.66 -56.66
CA ALA A 1112 40.68 38.12 -56.62
C ALA A 1112 39.14 38.37 -56.47
N ALA A 1113 38.74 39.61 -56.12
CA ALA A 1113 37.35 40.14 -56.08
C ALA A 1113 36.43 39.62 -54.93
N THR A 1114 35.52 40.39 -54.32
CA THR A 1114 35.19 41.84 -54.49
C THR A 1114 34.66 42.51 -53.20
N SER A 1115 34.69 43.86 -53.22
CA SER A 1115 34.07 44.91 -52.37
C SER A 1115 32.72 44.63 -51.67
N SER A 1116 32.27 45.38 -50.65
CA SER A 1116 32.52 46.83 -50.35
C SER A 1116 32.45 47.22 -48.85
N ILE A 1117 32.76 48.50 -48.55
CA ILE A 1117 32.81 49.12 -47.21
C ILE A 1117 32.04 50.44 -47.21
N ILE A 1118 31.35 50.77 -46.10
CA ILE A 1118 31.09 52.10 -45.46
C ILE A 1118 30.07 51.86 -44.32
N GLY A 1119 30.19 52.41 -43.09
CA GLY A 1119 31.21 53.29 -42.52
C GLY A 1119 31.21 53.28 -40.98
N SER A 1120 32.09 54.08 -40.37
CA SER A 1120 32.33 54.25 -38.91
C SER A 1120 31.73 55.59 -38.40
N PRO A 1121 31.71 55.98 -37.09
CA PRO A 1121 32.62 55.54 -36.00
C PRO A 1121 32.08 55.43 -34.53
N MET A 1122 32.87 54.78 -33.67
CA MET A 1122 33.09 55.07 -32.22
C MET A 1122 31.88 54.97 -31.22
N LEU A 1123 32.03 54.77 -29.90
CA LEU A 1123 33.19 54.63 -29.00
C LEU A 1123 32.82 53.80 -27.74
N LEU A 1124 33.81 53.12 -27.13
CA LEU A 1124 33.89 52.63 -25.72
C LEU A 1124 32.62 52.55 -24.83
N LYS A 1125 32.32 51.34 -24.32
CA LYS A 1125 32.46 51.05 -22.87
C LYS A 1125 32.31 49.56 -22.47
N LYS A 1126 32.94 49.24 -21.35
CA LYS A 1126 32.95 47.93 -20.64
C LYS A 1126 31.53 47.46 -20.28
N ARG A 1127 31.27 46.16 -20.36
CA ARG A 1127 30.32 45.45 -19.47
C ARG A 1127 31.04 44.30 -18.77
N ARG A 1128 30.79 44.14 -17.47
CA ARG A 1128 31.10 42.90 -16.73
C ARG A 1128 29.94 41.93 -16.91
N THR A 1129 30.25 40.66 -17.07
CA THR A 1129 29.25 39.58 -16.95
C THR A 1129 29.15 39.17 -15.49
N THR A 1130 27.95 39.20 -14.94
CA THR A 1130 27.59 38.43 -13.74
C THR A 1130 26.28 37.73 -14.05
N ILE A 1131 26.25 36.42 -13.89
CA ILE A 1131 25.07 35.60 -14.14
C ILE A 1131 24.34 35.42 -12.81
N LEU A 1132 23.05 35.77 -12.77
CA LEU A 1132 22.10 35.22 -11.83
C LEU A 1132 20.91 34.71 -12.62
N LEU A 1133 20.51 33.47 -12.32
CA LEU A 1133 19.32 32.83 -12.87
C LEU A 1133 18.19 33.10 -11.89
N GLU A 1134 17.12 33.72 -12.37
CA GLU A 1134 15.84 33.70 -11.67
C GLU A 1134 14.73 33.45 -12.69
N SER A 1135 13.77 32.61 -12.29
CA SER A 1135 12.76 32.04 -13.17
C SER A 1135 11.42 32.74 -12.98
N ASP A 1136 10.85 33.30 -14.05
CA ASP A 1136 9.42 33.54 -14.07
C ASP A 1136 8.85 33.52 -15.51
N ILE A 1137 7.81 32.71 -15.71
CA ILE A 1137 7.01 32.69 -16.95
C ILE A 1137 5.54 32.62 -16.54
N THR A 1138 4.92 33.78 -16.40
CA THR A 1138 3.47 33.91 -16.23
C THR A 1138 2.78 34.33 -17.53
N ARG A 1139 1.85 33.47 -17.95
CA ARG A 1139 0.62 33.76 -18.73
C ARG A 1139 0.60 35.00 -19.63
N ARG A 1140 0.71 34.79 -20.95
CA ARG A 1140 -0.03 35.64 -21.91
C ARG A 1140 -1.50 35.22 -21.97
N ASN A 1141 -2.37 36.14 -22.36
CA ASN A 1141 -3.82 35.96 -22.40
C ASN A 1141 -4.44 36.71 -23.60
N THR A 1142 -5.73 36.47 -23.87
CA THR A 1142 -6.66 37.18 -24.80
C THR A 1142 -6.54 36.97 -26.32
N SER A 1143 -7.70 36.61 -26.91
CA SER A 1143 -8.20 36.78 -28.31
C SER A 1143 -7.30 36.38 -29.50
N MET A 1144 -7.71 35.46 -30.39
CA MET A 1144 -9.08 35.17 -30.88
C MET A 1144 -9.53 33.71 -30.69
#